data_AF-A0A2G5I2T0-F1
#
_entry.id   AF-A0A2G5I2T0-F1
#
_cell.length_a   1.000
_cell.length_b   1.000
_cell.length_c   1.000
_cell.angle_alpha   90.00
_cell.angle_beta   90.00
_cell.angle_gamma   90.00
#
_symmetry.space_group_name_H-M   'P 1'
#
loop_
_entity.id
_entity.type
_entity.pdbx_description
1 polymer ?
#
loop_
_entity_poly.entity_id
_entity_poly.type
_entity_poly.pdbx_seq_one_letter_code
_entity_poly.pdbx_strand_id
1 'polypeptide(L)'
;MAESLAFREWAKNEGLVKAVPISDFEDAVIGYDAEDFINILLVQEGTREPLLPALGGLPFALRSHIDRELANIEKFTKKKPLFVFNGLDLDLYDRKFISKESERAVRILEEAWRVYDNGDGDAAVRAFERACTYRTGHILRFLYHYLHEKGAHVMVAPYSAAAQLAYTDGIRGVAASHGSASLLAFGIDRFVLHFDWDAQLAHFIDRDSALAQLNMTTEQLTDLLMLSGLLILPPIPEIVREGQVPSIAAARQVLGQAGMNGWQAAQQSKDKDYETAFKKARLAVKFMIVCERNGDYKQLNFSESPNDLAQVIGTRYPIEIYHYLNRGVIGPRILNWRAHKEIFESPPLDGGSAAAYRELVQKKLQPLHLRSIVILSSRLGRYYQSYNVDLICWFNEKDKQTLDIKGNPAVSTPSKEPESWHVRDNLRRTSSAAERIDLNANPIHYAITWLSDDTLAKKSLTKREKDQHSVLTTPAELLSNITWRFLHDRGYINSSDHTLTAWGKALKAAFEKAAADKYLGATTPPREAEEAIFIAFELLRLDLLNGKDLFPGVSGGASRGTDQDKTNVQLITRVATLGSFRHQNIGYTGPLSRNTLAYHQLAAAVRNSLRDLVEVHAVNLLLGGSAVRVRDSEEYVELGGRLPFLKEPDVGLALVVKSYLDEMCQPPERRTDVRKWFTHAEDIDGDIQRAWKLWGAINAGIQAADGAIVGPETRDAFEVADSWLQGKHVPHMNGTNGAD
;
A
#
# COMPACT_ATOMS: atom_id res chain seq x y z
N MET A 1 16.27 1.37 6.02
CA MET A 1 15.62 1.98 7.20
C MET A 1 16.60 2.38 8.31
N ALA A 2 17.46 1.49 8.82
CA ALA A 2 18.50 1.86 9.80
C ALA A 2 19.63 2.77 9.23
N GLU A 3 19.73 2.85 7.90
CA GLU A 3 20.76 3.61 7.18
C GLU A 3 20.66 5.12 7.42
N SER A 4 19.46 5.71 7.45
CA SER A 4 19.29 7.16 7.68
C SER A 4 19.69 7.57 9.10
N LEU A 5 19.43 6.71 10.10
CA LEU A 5 19.92 6.93 11.47
C LEU A 5 21.44 6.80 11.55
N ALA A 6 22.02 5.76 10.94
CA ALA A 6 23.47 5.58 10.88
C ALA A 6 24.17 6.74 10.15
N PHE A 7 23.56 7.29 9.10
CA PHE A 7 24.05 8.47 8.40
C PHE A 7 24.07 9.70 9.32
N ARG A 8 23.00 9.94 10.10
CA ARG A 8 22.95 11.05 11.06
C ARG A 8 24.07 10.96 12.10
N GLU A 9 24.32 9.77 12.64
CA GLU A 9 25.41 9.55 13.59
C GLU A 9 26.79 9.78 12.96
N TRP A 10 27.03 9.24 11.76
CA TRP A 10 28.27 9.46 11.03
C TRP A 10 28.50 10.96 10.75
N ALA A 11 27.49 11.66 10.23
CA ALA A 11 27.60 13.09 9.93
C ALA A 11 27.90 13.93 11.18
N LYS A 12 27.31 13.56 12.32
CA LYS A 12 27.61 14.20 13.62
C LYS A 12 29.06 13.96 14.03
N ASN A 13 29.56 12.73 13.92
CA ASN A 13 30.92 12.36 14.30
C ASN A 13 31.99 13.04 13.42
N GLU A 14 31.70 13.27 12.15
CA GLU A 14 32.58 14.01 11.22
C GLU A 14 32.46 15.54 11.36
N GLY A 15 31.57 16.03 12.25
CA GLY A 15 31.38 17.47 12.46
C GLY A 15 30.68 18.19 11.31
N LEU A 16 29.87 17.49 10.51
CA LEU A 16 29.18 18.04 9.35
C LEU A 16 27.87 18.75 9.70
N VAL A 17 27.35 18.50 10.90
CA VAL A 17 26.02 18.96 11.31
C VAL A 17 26.10 20.36 11.89
N LYS A 18 25.34 21.28 11.28
CA LYS A 18 25.07 22.62 11.81
C LYS A 18 23.70 22.65 12.46
N ALA A 19 23.56 23.43 13.52
CA ALA A 19 22.29 23.73 14.16
C ALA A 19 21.96 25.22 13.95
N VAL A 20 20.77 25.52 13.45
CA VAL A 20 20.27 26.89 13.27
C VAL A 20 18.87 27.02 13.83
N PRO A 21 18.44 28.23 14.25
CA PRO A 21 17.06 28.48 14.63
C PRO A 21 16.09 28.09 13.51
N ILE A 22 14.98 27.44 13.83
CA ILE A 22 13.95 27.10 12.82
C ILE A 22 13.35 28.37 12.20
N SER A 23 13.38 29.50 12.90
CA SER A 23 12.98 30.82 12.38
C SER A 23 13.75 31.25 11.13
N ASP A 24 14.95 30.69 10.88
CA ASP A 24 15.70 30.95 9.65
C ASP A 24 15.00 30.38 8.40
N PHE A 25 13.99 29.52 8.60
CA PHE A 25 13.09 28.99 7.58
C PHE A 25 11.70 29.64 7.61
N GLU A 26 11.53 30.79 8.27
CA GLU A 26 10.27 31.54 8.19
C GLU A 26 9.96 31.91 6.74
N ASP A 27 8.69 31.76 6.37
CA ASP A 27 8.16 31.90 5.01
C ASP A 27 8.76 30.95 3.95
N ALA A 28 9.48 29.91 4.37
CA ALA A 28 10.11 28.94 3.48
C ALA A 28 9.35 27.61 3.38
N VAL A 29 9.36 27.01 2.19
CA VAL A 29 8.86 25.64 1.98
C VAL A 29 9.99 24.65 2.25
N ILE A 30 9.72 23.66 3.08
CA ILE A 30 10.62 22.52 3.34
C ILE A 30 10.17 21.33 2.49
N GLY A 31 11.11 20.77 1.74
CA GLY A 31 10.90 19.53 0.98
C GLY A 31 11.10 18.29 1.84
N TYR A 32 10.30 17.26 1.62
CA TYR A 32 10.38 15.97 2.31
C TYR A 32 10.46 14.84 1.29
N ASP A 33 11.47 13.98 1.43
CA ASP A 33 11.44 12.64 0.87
C ASP A 33 10.44 11.81 1.68
N ALA A 34 9.28 11.52 1.07
CA ALA A 34 8.17 10.89 1.77
C ALA A 34 8.46 9.46 2.22
N GLU A 35 9.30 8.74 1.48
CA GLU A 35 9.66 7.36 1.81
C GLU A 35 10.61 7.31 2.99
N ASP A 36 11.62 8.19 3.01
CA ASP A 36 12.50 8.32 4.17
C ASP A 36 11.75 8.79 5.42
N PHE A 37 10.82 9.75 5.27
CA PHE A 37 9.97 10.23 6.36
C PHE A 37 9.21 9.09 7.05
N ILE A 38 8.54 8.22 6.30
CA ILE A 38 7.86 7.04 6.85
C ILE A 38 8.86 6.06 7.47
N ASN A 39 9.96 5.79 6.77
CA ASN A 39 10.97 4.86 7.26
C ASN A 39 11.50 5.27 8.63
N ILE A 40 11.77 6.56 8.85
CA ILE A 40 12.18 7.10 10.15
C ILE A 40 11.10 6.86 11.20
N LEU A 41 9.83 7.19 10.90
CA LEU A 41 8.73 6.99 11.84
C LEU A 41 8.59 5.52 12.27
N LEU A 42 8.84 4.57 11.36
CA LEU A 42 8.73 3.15 11.63
C LEU A 42 9.88 2.56 12.44
N VAL A 43 11.06 3.21 12.49
CA VAL A 43 12.23 2.67 13.20
C VAL A 43 12.70 3.47 14.42
N GLN A 44 12.30 4.75 14.54
CA GLN A 44 12.74 5.61 15.64
C GLN A 44 12.07 5.21 16.96
N GLU A 45 12.85 5.15 18.05
CA GLU A 45 12.40 4.60 19.35
C GLU A 45 11.12 5.25 19.90
N GLY A 46 10.91 6.55 19.67
CA GLY A 46 9.73 7.27 20.16
C GLY A 46 8.49 7.21 19.28
N THR A 47 8.57 6.61 18.08
CA THR A 47 7.46 6.55 17.11
C THR A 47 7.21 5.15 16.55
N ARG A 48 8.19 4.25 16.66
CA ARG A 48 8.09 2.88 16.14
C ARG A 48 7.06 2.07 16.90
N GLU A 49 6.41 1.16 16.19
CA GLU A 49 5.49 0.17 16.75
C GLU A 49 6.09 -1.23 16.56
N PRO A 50 6.74 -1.82 17.59
CA PRO A 50 7.48 -3.07 17.46
C PRO A 50 6.68 -4.24 16.90
N LEU A 51 5.37 -4.29 17.19
CA LEU A 51 4.48 -5.38 16.79
C LEU A 51 3.82 -5.17 15.42
N LEU A 52 4.08 -4.06 14.71
CA LEU A 52 3.54 -3.82 13.37
C LEU A 52 3.78 -5.00 12.39
N PRO A 53 4.96 -5.65 12.34
CA PRO A 53 5.17 -6.81 11.48
C PRO A 53 4.30 -8.02 11.84
N ALA A 54 3.85 -8.13 13.09
CA ALA A 54 2.95 -9.19 13.55
C ALA A 54 1.46 -8.86 13.29
N LEU A 55 1.16 -7.64 12.86
CA LEU A 55 -0.22 -7.13 12.75
C LEU A 55 -0.64 -6.77 11.33
N GLY A 56 0.29 -6.33 10.48
CA GLY A 56 -0.06 -5.75 9.18
C GLY A 56 -0.76 -4.39 9.30
N GLY A 57 -1.42 -3.94 8.24
CA GLY A 57 -2.20 -2.70 8.26
C GLY A 57 -1.36 -1.42 8.37
N LEU A 58 -1.89 -0.39 9.05
CA LEU A 58 -1.19 0.87 9.33
C LEU A 58 -0.79 0.92 10.81
N PRO A 59 0.35 1.56 11.17
CA PRO A 59 0.64 1.85 12.58
C PRO A 59 -0.48 2.68 13.22
N PHE A 60 -0.87 2.34 14.44
CA PHE A 60 -1.96 3.01 15.16
C PHE A 60 -1.67 4.49 15.41
N ALA A 61 -0.43 4.82 15.78
CA ALA A 61 -0.01 6.19 16.07
C ALA A 61 0.35 7.01 14.82
N LEU A 62 0.40 6.40 13.63
CA LEU A 62 0.89 7.04 12.39
C LEU A 62 0.24 8.40 12.12
N ARG A 63 -1.09 8.48 12.19
CA ARG A 63 -1.83 9.73 11.93
C ARG A 63 -1.46 10.83 12.93
N SER A 64 -1.32 10.47 14.20
CA SER A 64 -0.97 11.43 15.25
C SER A 64 0.45 11.98 15.06
N HIS A 65 1.39 11.15 14.60
CA HIS A 65 2.75 11.57 14.29
C HIS A 65 2.79 12.50 13.07
N ILE A 66 2.06 12.17 12.00
CA ILE A 66 1.96 13.02 10.81
C ILE A 66 1.32 14.37 11.16
N ASP A 67 0.18 14.37 11.85
CA ASP A 67 -0.55 15.59 12.21
C ASP A 67 0.31 16.51 13.08
N ARG A 68 1.06 15.95 14.03
CA ARG A 68 2.01 16.70 14.88
C ARG A 68 3.13 17.33 14.06
N GLU A 69 3.73 16.57 13.14
CA GLU A 69 4.83 17.07 12.30
C GLU A 69 4.36 18.21 11.39
N LEU A 70 3.21 18.05 10.74
CA LEU A 70 2.62 19.10 9.88
C LEU A 70 2.29 20.36 10.68
N ALA A 71 1.71 20.21 11.86
CA ALA A 71 1.39 21.34 12.75
C ALA A 71 2.65 22.09 13.19
N ASN A 72 3.72 21.36 13.53
CA ASN A 72 4.99 21.95 13.90
C ASN A 72 5.62 22.73 12.72
N ILE A 73 5.73 22.11 11.55
CA ILE A 73 6.28 22.78 10.36
C ILE A 73 5.50 24.06 10.07
N GLU A 74 4.18 24.00 9.96
CA GLU A 74 3.37 25.17 9.65
C GLU A 74 3.47 26.27 10.71
N LYS A 75 3.52 25.89 11.99
CA LYS A 75 3.70 26.84 13.09
C LYS A 75 4.98 27.65 12.95
N PHE A 76 6.09 27.00 12.62
CA PHE A 76 7.42 27.61 12.63
C PHE A 76 7.84 28.21 11.29
N THR A 77 7.43 27.64 10.15
CA THR A 77 7.79 28.16 8.81
C THR A 77 6.71 29.05 8.20
N LYS A 78 5.47 29.05 8.73
CA LYS A 78 4.29 29.72 8.13
C LYS A 78 3.90 29.20 6.75
N LYS A 79 4.48 28.09 6.30
CA LYS A 79 4.20 27.46 5.00
C LYS A 79 3.86 25.98 5.19
N LYS A 80 3.12 25.45 4.22
CA LYS A 80 2.88 24.01 4.11
C LYS A 80 4.11 23.33 3.49
N PRO A 81 4.49 22.13 3.97
CA PRO A 81 5.62 21.38 3.40
C PRO A 81 5.27 20.80 2.02
N LEU A 82 6.33 20.47 1.26
CA LEU A 82 6.24 19.70 0.02
C LEU A 82 6.75 18.28 0.27
N PHE A 83 5.87 17.28 0.14
CA PHE A 83 6.24 15.88 0.15
C PHE A 83 6.38 15.35 -1.27
N VAL A 84 7.55 14.76 -1.56
CA VAL A 84 7.86 14.13 -2.84
C VAL A 84 8.03 12.63 -2.62
N PHE A 85 7.26 11.85 -3.37
CA PHE A 85 7.27 10.39 -3.33
C PHE A 85 8.09 9.83 -4.49
N ASN A 86 8.74 8.68 -4.28
CA ASN A 86 9.36 7.93 -5.38
C ASN A 86 8.29 7.42 -6.36
N GLY A 87 8.64 7.44 -7.65
CA GLY A 87 7.80 7.05 -8.76
C GLY A 87 8.15 5.68 -9.30
N LEU A 88 8.46 5.63 -10.60
CA LEU A 88 8.83 4.39 -11.27
C LEU A 88 10.21 3.90 -10.82
N ASP A 89 10.37 2.58 -10.82
CA ASP A 89 11.65 1.95 -10.55
C ASP A 89 12.61 2.19 -11.71
N LEU A 90 13.90 2.27 -11.39
CA LEU A 90 14.97 2.36 -12.38
C LEU A 90 15.35 0.95 -12.86
N ASP A 91 15.95 0.85 -14.04
CA ASP A 91 16.51 -0.40 -14.57
C ASP A 91 17.89 -0.73 -13.95
N LEU A 92 17.97 -0.52 -12.63
CA LEU A 92 19.12 -0.73 -11.75
C LEU A 92 18.91 -1.94 -10.84
N TYR A 93 17.66 -2.28 -10.56
CA TYR A 93 17.29 -3.28 -9.58
C TYR A 93 17.59 -4.68 -10.11
N ASP A 94 18.74 -5.24 -9.73
CA ASP A 94 18.96 -6.67 -9.88
C ASP A 94 18.08 -7.40 -8.85
N ARG A 95 17.12 -8.17 -9.37
CA ARG A 95 16.23 -9.05 -8.61
C ARG A 95 16.97 -9.86 -7.55
N LYS A 96 18.21 -10.30 -7.81
CA LYS A 96 19.00 -11.06 -6.82
C LYS A 96 19.16 -10.32 -5.49
N PHE A 97 19.29 -8.99 -5.51
CA PHE A 97 19.39 -8.19 -4.27
C PHE A 97 18.05 -8.18 -3.53
N ILE A 98 16.95 -7.93 -4.25
CA ILE A 98 15.59 -7.91 -3.67
C ILE A 98 15.28 -9.28 -3.04
N SER A 99 15.62 -10.36 -3.72
CA SER A 99 15.43 -11.73 -3.24
C SER A 99 16.23 -12.01 -1.97
N LYS A 100 17.52 -11.66 -1.93
CA LYS A 100 18.37 -11.85 -0.73
C LYS A 100 17.84 -11.09 0.49
N GLU A 101 17.43 -9.83 0.29
CA GLU A 101 16.85 -9.02 1.38
C GLU A 101 15.49 -9.59 1.82
N SER A 102 14.68 -10.08 0.88
CA SER A 102 13.41 -10.74 1.18
C SER A 102 13.60 -12.03 1.99
N GLU A 103 14.56 -12.88 1.62
CA GLU A 103 14.89 -14.10 2.37
C GLU A 103 15.39 -13.77 3.78
N ARG A 104 16.20 -12.72 3.92
CA ARG A 104 16.69 -12.26 5.22
C ARG A 104 15.54 -11.78 6.10
N ALA A 105 14.63 -10.98 5.56
CA ALA A 105 13.43 -10.52 6.27
C ALA A 105 12.58 -11.71 6.77
N VAL A 106 12.36 -12.72 5.94
CA VAL A 106 11.61 -13.93 6.30
C VAL A 106 12.28 -14.66 7.47
N ARG A 107 13.61 -14.87 7.44
CA ARG A 107 14.33 -15.54 8.54
C ARG A 107 14.19 -14.81 9.88
N ILE A 108 14.26 -13.47 9.86
CA ILE A 108 14.14 -12.67 11.08
C ILE A 108 12.70 -12.76 11.64
N LEU A 109 11.69 -12.73 10.77
CA LEU A 109 10.28 -12.89 11.16
C LEU A 109 9.99 -14.29 11.71
N GLU A 110 10.53 -15.34 11.10
CA GLU A 110 10.40 -16.72 11.59
C GLU A 110 10.98 -16.89 13.00
N GLU A 111 12.14 -16.29 13.26
CA GLU A 111 12.74 -16.31 14.60
C GLU A 111 11.89 -15.55 15.63
N ALA A 112 11.33 -14.39 15.26
CA ALA A 112 10.44 -13.63 16.15
C ALA A 112 9.19 -14.43 16.51
N TRP A 113 8.57 -15.11 15.54
CA TRP A 113 7.45 -16.01 15.78
C TRP A 113 7.85 -17.21 16.64
N ARG A 114 9.03 -17.82 16.41
CA ARG A 114 9.53 -18.93 17.23
C ARG A 114 9.69 -18.53 18.70
N VAL A 115 10.20 -17.33 18.97
CA VAL A 115 10.34 -16.80 20.34
C VAL A 115 8.98 -16.59 20.97
N TYR A 116 8.03 -15.99 20.24
CA TYR A 116 6.65 -15.81 20.71
C TYR A 116 5.96 -17.14 21.04
N ASP A 117 6.08 -18.12 20.15
CA ASP A 117 5.46 -19.45 20.30
C ASP A 117 6.03 -20.23 21.50
N ASN A 118 7.25 -19.92 21.96
CA ASN A 118 7.85 -20.49 23.17
C ASN A 118 7.36 -19.82 24.48
N GLY A 119 6.52 -18.77 24.39
CA GLY A 119 5.92 -18.10 25.54
C GLY A 119 6.71 -16.93 26.12
N ASP A 120 7.82 -16.51 25.49
CA ASP A 120 8.59 -15.32 25.91
C ASP A 120 8.13 -14.07 25.14
N GLY A 121 7.09 -13.41 25.65
CA GLY A 121 6.49 -12.23 25.03
C GLY A 121 7.45 -11.05 24.92
N ASP A 122 8.25 -10.78 25.95
CA ASP A 122 9.18 -9.64 25.97
C ASP A 122 10.33 -9.83 24.98
N ALA A 123 10.86 -11.05 24.88
CA ALA A 123 11.87 -11.37 23.88
C ALA A 123 11.27 -11.34 22.46
N ALA A 124 10.02 -11.75 22.29
CA ALA A 124 9.34 -11.68 21.00
C ALA A 124 9.16 -10.23 20.53
N VAL A 125 8.74 -9.31 21.41
CA VAL A 125 8.63 -7.88 21.10
C VAL A 125 9.97 -7.33 20.59
N ARG A 126 11.07 -7.64 21.29
CA ARG A 126 12.43 -7.24 20.86
C ARG A 126 12.85 -7.89 19.54
N ALA A 127 12.39 -9.10 19.25
CA ALA A 127 12.68 -9.79 18.00
C ALA A 127 11.90 -9.16 16.82
N PHE A 128 10.61 -8.88 17.00
CA PHE A 128 9.80 -8.18 15.99
C PHE A 128 10.28 -6.76 15.73
N GLU A 129 10.77 -6.06 16.76
CA GLU A 129 11.40 -4.75 16.64
C GLU A 129 12.58 -4.78 15.64
N ARG A 130 13.42 -5.83 15.71
CA ARG A 130 14.54 -6.04 14.77
C ARG A 130 14.08 -6.50 13.39
N ALA A 131 12.90 -7.13 13.32
CA ALA A 131 12.28 -7.63 12.10
C ALA A 131 11.58 -6.54 11.27
N CYS A 132 11.73 -5.27 11.63
CA CYS A 132 11.08 -4.13 10.97
C CYS A 132 11.65 -3.88 9.56
N THR A 133 11.60 -4.88 8.69
CA THR A 133 11.72 -4.83 7.23
C THR A 133 10.30 -4.91 6.67
N TYR A 134 9.52 -3.88 6.94
CA TYR A 134 8.12 -3.77 6.57
C TYR A 134 7.98 -3.22 5.14
N ARG A 135 7.11 -3.79 4.31
CA ARG A 135 6.80 -3.17 3.01
C ARG A 135 5.92 -1.96 3.23
N THR A 136 6.41 -0.78 2.87
CA THR A 136 5.72 0.49 3.11
C THR A 136 4.78 0.88 1.96
N GLY A 137 4.68 0.10 0.88
CA GLY A 137 3.93 0.50 -0.32
C GLY A 137 2.47 0.90 -0.07
N HIS A 138 1.72 0.12 0.73
CA HIS A 138 0.35 0.48 1.11
C HIS A 138 0.30 1.66 2.10
N ILE A 139 1.29 1.80 2.98
CA ILE A 139 1.43 2.97 3.87
C ILE A 139 1.67 4.24 3.05
N LEU A 140 2.56 4.20 2.06
CA LEU A 140 2.91 5.35 1.21
C LEU A 140 1.71 5.82 0.38
N ARG A 141 0.93 4.89 -0.17
CA ARG A 141 -0.32 5.24 -0.86
C ARG A 141 -1.30 5.95 0.07
N PHE A 142 -1.53 5.42 1.28
CA PHE A 142 -2.35 6.08 2.29
C PHE A 142 -1.80 7.47 2.66
N LEU A 143 -0.49 7.56 2.91
CA LEU A 143 0.18 8.80 3.30
C LEU A 143 -0.01 9.90 2.26
N TYR A 144 0.16 9.60 0.97
CA TYR A 144 0.02 10.59 -0.11
C TYR A 144 -1.32 11.33 -0.03
N HIS A 145 -2.41 10.58 0.07
CA HIS A 145 -3.75 11.17 0.12
C HIS A 145 -4.05 11.79 1.50
N TYR A 146 -3.57 11.19 2.59
CA TYR A 146 -3.75 11.75 3.93
C TYR A 146 -3.02 13.11 4.11
N LEU A 147 -1.80 13.24 3.58
CA LEU A 147 -1.06 14.51 3.57
C LEU A 147 -1.79 15.59 2.78
N HIS A 148 -2.36 15.23 1.62
CA HIS A 148 -3.17 16.14 0.83
C HIS A 148 -4.43 16.59 1.58
N GLU A 149 -5.15 15.67 2.23
CA GLU A 149 -6.31 15.97 3.08
C GLU A 149 -5.94 16.94 4.23
N LYS A 150 -4.69 16.91 4.71
CA LYS A 150 -4.16 17.82 5.74
C LYS A 150 -3.58 19.12 5.18
N GLY A 151 -3.67 19.33 3.86
CA GLY A 151 -3.26 20.55 3.17
C GLY A 151 -1.77 20.65 2.88
N ALA A 152 -1.00 19.55 2.97
CA ALA A 152 0.38 19.54 2.51
C ALA A 152 0.45 19.48 0.97
N HIS A 153 1.50 20.04 0.38
CA HIS A 153 1.77 19.86 -1.05
C HIS A 153 2.33 18.46 -1.27
N VAL A 154 1.78 17.72 -2.23
CA VAL A 154 2.19 16.35 -2.53
C VAL A 154 2.45 16.16 -4.01
N MET A 155 3.47 15.38 -4.36
CA MET A 155 3.69 14.92 -5.72
C MET A 155 4.43 13.58 -5.75
N VAL A 156 4.15 12.77 -6.76
CA VAL A 156 4.99 11.60 -7.08
C VAL A 156 6.00 12.02 -8.14
N ALA A 157 7.29 11.84 -7.86
CA ALA A 157 8.34 12.07 -8.85
C ALA A 157 8.20 11.08 -10.02
N PRO A 158 8.78 11.36 -11.20
CA PRO A 158 8.75 10.39 -12.30
C PRO A 158 9.48 9.09 -11.93
N TYR A 159 10.58 9.22 -11.17
CA TYR A 159 11.41 8.12 -10.68
C TYR A 159 11.87 8.37 -9.24
N SER A 160 12.82 9.29 -9.02
CA SER A 160 13.41 9.53 -7.70
C SER A 160 12.91 10.84 -7.06
N ALA A 161 12.45 10.75 -5.81
CA ALA A 161 12.10 11.90 -4.98
C ALA A 161 13.32 12.80 -4.73
N ALA A 162 14.48 12.21 -4.47
CA ALA A 162 15.72 12.96 -4.23
C ALA A 162 16.12 13.81 -5.45
N ALA A 163 16.02 13.25 -6.66
CA ALA A 163 16.28 13.99 -7.90
C ALA A 163 15.29 15.13 -8.12
N GLN A 164 14.01 14.86 -7.86
CA GLN A 164 12.95 15.86 -8.00
C GLN A 164 13.11 17.00 -6.99
N LEU A 165 13.48 16.69 -5.75
CA LEU A 165 13.79 17.68 -4.72
C LEU A 165 15.03 18.51 -5.09
N ALA A 166 16.10 17.88 -5.62
CA ALA A 166 17.28 18.59 -6.11
C ALA A 166 16.96 19.57 -7.24
N TYR A 167 16.08 19.19 -8.18
CA TYR A 167 15.57 20.10 -9.19
C TYR A 167 14.78 21.26 -8.57
N THR A 168 13.87 20.96 -7.63
CA THR A 168 13.03 21.96 -6.96
C THR A 168 13.88 22.95 -6.16
N ASP A 169 14.94 22.49 -5.50
CA ASP A 169 15.94 23.31 -4.80
C ASP A 169 16.68 24.24 -5.78
N GLY A 170 17.13 23.71 -6.92
CA GLY A 170 17.81 24.48 -7.96
C GLY A 170 16.98 25.62 -8.56
N ILE A 171 15.64 25.49 -8.58
CA ILE A 171 14.73 26.58 -8.98
C ILE A 171 14.20 27.41 -7.79
N ARG A 172 14.75 27.20 -6.59
CA ARG A 172 14.36 27.85 -5.32
C ARG A 172 12.91 27.62 -4.93
N GLY A 173 12.36 26.47 -5.25
CA GLY A 173 11.02 26.03 -4.85
C GLY A 173 10.96 25.50 -3.42
N VAL A 174 12.11 25.10 -2.85
CA VAL A 174 12.29 24.74 -1.44
C VAL A 174 13.53 25.45 -0.91
N ALA A 175 13.59 25.68 0.40
CA ALA A 175 14.78 26.28 1.05
C ALA A 175 15.72 25.24 1.66
N ALA A 176 15.21 24.05 1.95
CA ALA A 176 15.97 22.90 2.39
C ALA A 176 15.11 21.63 2.21
N SER A 177 15.76 20.46 2.20
CA SER A 177 15.08 19.17 2.08
C SER A 177 15.45 18.22 3.20
N HIS A 178 14.45 17.53 3.75
CA HIS A 178 14.58 16.44 4.71
C HIS A 178 14.41 15.09 4.02
N GLY A 179 15.23 14.11 4.37
CA GLY A 179 15.17 12.78 3.76
C GLY A 179 16.44 11.94 3.95
N SER A 180 16.68 11.02 3.02
CA SER A 180 17.83 10.13 3.07
C SER A 180 19.10 10.78 2.53
N ALA A 181 20.25 10.13 2.73
CA ALA A 181 21.55 10.53 2.17
C ALA A 181 21.53 10.67 0.62
N SER A 182 20.53 10.09 -0.04
CA SER A 182 20.30 10.28 -1.48
C SER A 182 20.17 11.76 -1.84
N LEU A 183 19.60 12.61 -0.98
CA LEU A 183 19.48 14.04 -1.23
C LEU A 183 20.83 14.71 -1.50
N LEU A 184 21.85 14.40 -0.68
CA LEU A 184 23.20 14.91 -0.91
C LEU A 184 23.83 14.32 -2.18
N ALA A 185 23.59 13.04 -2.45
CA ALA A 185 24.11 12.38 -3.65
C ALA A 185 23.54 13.00 -4.95
N PHE A 186 22.27 13.39 -4.95
CA PHE A 186 21.60 14.11 -6.06
C PHE A 186 21.87 15.62 -6.08
N GLY A 187 22.50 16.14 -5.03
CA GLY A 187 23.06 17.48 -5.02
C GLY A 187 22.19 18.57 -4.40
N ILE A 188 21.40 18.24 -3.38
CA ILE A 188 20.77 19.22 -2.49
C ILE A 188 21.84 20.05 -1.76
N ASP A 189 21.64 21.36 -1.68
CA ASP A 189 22.56 22.26 -0.98
C ASP A 189 22.36 22.24 0.54
N ARG A 190 21.11 22.26 1.00
CA ARG A 190 20.73 22.27 2.43
C ARG A 190 19.93 21.03 2.79
N PHE A 191 20.60 20.06 3.41
CA PHE A 191 20.03 18.77 3.78
C PHE A 191 19.67 18.73 5.27
N VAL A 192 18.38 18.75 5.60
CA VAL A 192 17.89 18.68 6.99
C VAL A 192 17.92 17.25 7.48
N LEU A 193 18.66 17.00 8.56
CA LEU A 193 18.75 15.71 9.22
C LEU A 193 17.55 15.45 10.14
N HIS A 194 17.14 16.45 10.93
CA HIS A 194 15.94 16.43 11.75
C HIS A 194 15.65 17.85 12.30
N PHE A 195 14.42 18.04 12.75
CA PHE A 195 14.00 19.20 13.53
C PHE A 195 13.94 18.82 15.01
N ASP A 196 14.57 19.62 15.86
CA ASP A 196 14.36 19.61 17.31
C ASP A 196 13.31 20.67 17.62
N TRP A 197 12.06 20.23 17.71
CA TRP A 197 10.92 21.10 17.95
C TRP A 197 10.92 21.74 19.34
N ASP A 198 11.53 21.07 20.33
CA ASP A 198 11.59 21.54 21.71
C ASP A 198 12.67 22.62 21.85
N ALA A 199 13.86 22.39 21.28
CA ALA A 199 14.93 23.39 21.22
C ALA A 199 14.70 24.47 20.15
N GLN A 200 13.72 24.27 19.27
CA GLN A 200 13.45 25.12 18.10
C GLN A 200 14.67 25.25 17.17
N LEU A 201 15.39 24.14 16.99
CA LEU A 201 16.58 24.06 16.14
C LEU A 201 16.35 23.12 14.96
N ALA A 202 16.81 23.54 13.78
CA ALA A 202 16.98 22.66 12.63
C ALA A 202 18.42 22.18 12.57
N HIS A 203 18.61 20.86 12.51
CA HIS A 203 19.91 20.24 12.32
C HIS A 203 20.08 19.87 10.85
N PHE A 204 21.06 20.47 10.17
CA PHE A 204 21.24 20.29 8.74
C PHE A 204 22.71 20.20 8.34
N ILE A 205 22.94 19.68 7.14
CA ILE A 205 24.22 19.66 6.46
C ILE A 205 24.16 20.67 5.32
N ASP A 206 25.11 21.61 5.33
CA ASP A 206 25.40 22.49 4.20
C ASP A 206 26.43 21.79 3.31
N ARG A 207 26.06 21.52 2.05
CA ARG A 207 26.86 20.67 1.16
C ARG A 207 28.27 21.21 0.94
N ASP A 208 28.41 22.50 0.65
CA ASP A 208 29.72 23.11 0.39
C ASP A 208 30.63 23.05 1.63
N SER A 209 30.06 23.31 2.81
CA SER A 209 30.79 23.15 4.07
C SER A 209 31.20 21.70 4.32
N ALA A 210 30.34 20.73 4.00
CA ALA A 210 30.65 19.32 4.15
C ALA A 210 31.77 18.87 3.20
N LEU A 211 31.76 19.33 1.95
CA LEU A 211 32.83 19.06 0.97
C LEU A 211 34.17 19.60 1.46
N ALA A 212 34.20 20.83 1.98
CA ALA A 212 35.39 21.44 2.56
C ALA A 212 35.91 20.66 3.77
N GLN A 213 35.02 20.30 4.71
CA GLN A 213 35.37 19.56 5.92
C GLN A 213 35.89 18.15 5.62
N LEU A 214 35.30 17.47 4.63
CA LEU A 214 35.71 16.12 4.23
C LEU A 214 36.92 16.10 3.30
N ASN A 215 37.33 17.27 2.76
CA ASN A 215 38.32 17.43 1.70
C ASN A 215 37.99 16.56 0.48
N MET A 216 36.74 16.66 0.00
CA MET A 216 36.22 15.87 -1.13
C MET A 216 35.63 16.79 -2.20
N THR A 217 35.68 16.33 -3.46
CA THR A 217 34.88 16.90 -4.54
C THR A 217 33.42 16.40 -4.47
N THR A 218 32.51 17.06 -5.18
CA THR A 218 31.11 16.60 -5.30
C THR A 218 31.05 15.15 -5.82
N GLU A 219 31.87 14.81 -6.82
CA GLU A 219 31.90 13.44 -7.36
C GLU A 219 32.38 12.41 -6.33
N GLN A 220 33.40 12.74 -5.55
CA GLN A 220 33.92 11.87 -4.49
C GLN A 220 32.91 11.66 -3.37
N LEU A 221 32.18 12.72 -2.98
CA LEU A 221 31.10 12.61 -2.00
C LEU A 221 29.96 11.73 -2.55
N THR A 222 29.52 11.94 -3.80
CA THR A 222 28.50 11.10 -4.43
C THR A 222 28.95 9.63 -4.49
N ASP A 223 30.21 9.36 -4.88
CA ASP A 223 30.78 8.01 -4.90
C ASP A 223 30.80 7.38 -3.50
N LEU A 224 31.22 8.12 -2.48
CA LEU A 224 31.20 7.66 -1.08
C LEU A 224 29.80 7.24 -0.65
N LEU A 225 28.81 8.12 -0.88
CA LEU A 225 27.42 7.86 -0.48
C LEU A 225 26.86 6.64 -1.22
N MET A 226 27.15 6.49 -2.51
CA MET A 226 26.76 5.30 -3.28
C MET A 226 27.38 4.02 -2.72
N LEU A 227 28.69 4.01 -2.46
CA LEU A 227 29.36 2.84 -1.89
C LEU A 227 28.85 2.47 -0.49
N SER A 228 28.36 3.44 0.28
CA SER A 228 27.76 3.20 1.58
C SER A 228 26.35 2.59 1.54
N GLY A 229 25.70 2.62 0.37
CA GLY A 229 24.32 2.18 0.16
C GLY A 229 23.33 3.34 0.08
N LEU A 230 22.52 3.35 -0.97
CA LEU A 230 21.41 4.27 -1.23
C LEU A 230 20.21 3.47 -1.75
N LEU A 231 19.04 4.10 -1.87
CA LEU A 231 17.85 3.45 -2.43
C LEU A 231 18.11 2.86 -3.83
N ILE A 232 18.91 3.55 -4.64
CA ILE A 232 19.22 3.17 -6.04
C ILE A 232 20.41 2.20 -6.18
N LEU A 233 21.13 1.91 -5.09
CA LEU A 233 22.31 1.05 -5.12
C LEU A 233 22.58 0.44 -3.73
N PRO A 234 22.63 -0.90 -3.60
CA PRO A 234 23.00 -1.51 -2.32
C PRO A 234 24.43 -1.09 -1.89
N PRO A 235 24.78 -1.23 -0.61
CA PRO A 235 26.15 -1.00 -0.15
C PRO A 235 27.16 -1.92 -0.84
N ILE A 236 28.41 -1.48 -0.94
CA ILE A 236 29.48 -2.29 -1.54
C ILE A 236 29.66 -3.61 -0.76
N PRO A 237 29.78 -4.78 -1.43
CA PRO A 237 29.79 -6.07 -0.73
C PRO A 237 30.79 -6.18 0.43
N GLU A 238 31.96 -5.54 0.33
CA GLU A 238 33.04 -5.58 1.32
C GLU A 238 32.66 -5.00 2.69
N ILE A 239 31.65 -4.13 2.74
CA ILE A 239 31.19 -3.51 4.01
C ILE A 239 29.91 -4.16 4.55
N VAL A 240 29.32 -5.09 3.81
CA VAL A 240 28.09 -5.78 4.21
C VAL A 240 28.45 -6.92 5.14
N ARG A 241 27.91 -6.88 6.37
CA ARG A 241 28.04 -7.94 7.37
C ARG A 241 26.67 -8.30 7.90
N GLU A 242 26.41 -9.58 8.07
CA GLU A 242 25.11 -10.05 8.55
C GLU A 242 24.82 -9.47 9.95
N GLY A 243 23.63 -8.89 10.11
CA GLY A 243 23.19 -8.27 11.36
C GLY A 243 23.80 -6.90 11.68
N GLN A 244 24.64 -6.33 10.80
CA GLN A 244 25.23 -5.01 11.00
C GLN A 244 24.74 -4.01 9.96
N VAL A 245 24.58 -2.75 10.38
CA VAL A 245 24.33 -1.64 9.45
C VAL A 245 25.64 -1.30 8.72
N PRO A 246 25.64 -1.21 7.39
CA PRO A 246 26.80 -0.80 6.61
C PRO A 246 27.38 0.53 7.11
N SER A 247 28.70 0.59 7.27
CA SER A 247 29.39 1.77 7.81
C SER A 247 29.87 2.68 6.69
N ILE A 248 29.46 3.95 6.73
CA ILE A 248 29.96 4.99 5.80
C ILE A 248 31.46 5.21 5.97
N ALA A 249 31.98 5.08 7.19
CA ALA A 249 33.42 5.14 7.44
C ALA A 249 34.17 3.98 6.76
N ALA A 250 33.59 2.77 6.74
CA ALA A 250 34.16 1.64 6.01
C ALA A 250 34.11 1.88 4.49
N ALA A 251 33.01 2.43 3.96
CA ALA A 251 32.91 2.83 2.55
C ALA A 251 33.99 3.86 2.18
N ARG A 252 34.29 4.82 3.07
CA ARG A 252 35.37 5.81 2.87
C ARG A 252 36.75 5.15 2.81
N GLN A 253 36.99 4.10 3.61
CA GLN A 253 38.25 3.35 3.55
C GLN A 253 38.41 2.63 2.21
N VAL A 254 37.35 1.97 1.73
CA VAL A 254 37.33 1.34 0.40
C VAL A 254 37.60 2.38 -0.69
N LEU A 255 36.89 3.52 -0.65
CA LEU A 255 37.05 4.60 -1.61
C LEU A 255 38.50 5.15 -1.62
N GLY A 256 39.10 5.31 -0.44
CA GLY A 256 40.49 5.75 -0.30
C GLY A 256 41.50 4.75 -0.88
N GLN A 257 41.30 3.44 -0.66
CA GLN A 257 42.12 2.39 -1.27
C GLN A 257 42.01 2.38 -2.80
N ALA A 258 40.86 2.79 -3.32
CA ALA A 258 40.61 2.95 -4.75
C ALA A 258 40.94 4.35 -5.29
N GLY A 259 41.87 5.07 -4.66
CA GLY A 259 42.36 6.36 -5.16
C GLY A 259 41.29 7.45 -5.22
N MET A 260 40.30 7.40 -4.33
CA MET A 260 39.15 8.31 -4.29
C MET A 260 38.27 8.23 -5.55
N ASN A 261 38.18 7.06 -6.18
CA ASN A 261 37.35 6.83 -7.36
C ASN A 261 36.40 5.65 -7.12
N GLY A 262 35.09 5.92 -7.10
CA GLY A 262 34.08 4.90 -6.80
C GLY A 262 33.96 3.83 -7.88
N TRP A 263 34.25 4.17 -9.14
CA TRP A 263 34.28 3.18 -10.22
C TRP A 263 35.44 2.18 -10.04
N GLN A 264 36.63 2.66 -9.66
CA GLN A 264 37.75 1.80 -9.32
C GLN A 264 37.43 0.93 -8.10
N ALA A 265 36.75 1.48 -7.08
CA ALA A 265 36.31 0.70 -5.91
C ALA A 265 35.36 -0.43 -6.33
N ALA A 266 34.35 -0.11 -7.15
CA ALA A 266 33.40 -1.10 -7.64
C ALA A 266 34.08 -2.20 -8.48
N GLN A 267 35.12 -1.88 -9.26
CA GLN A 267 35.92 -2.88 -9.98
C GLN A 267 36.74 -3.77 -9.06
N GLN A 268 37.32 -3.19 -8.01
CA GLN A 268 38.14 -3.91 -7.03
C GLN A 268 37.32 -4.92 -6.21
N SER A 269 36.00 -4.72 -6.09
CA SER A 269 35.08 -5.70 -5.47
C SER A 269 35.03 -7.04 -6.19
N LYS A 270 35.42 -7.08 -7.47
CA LYS A 270 35.32 -8.26 -8.36
C LYS A 270 33.90 -8.79 -8.55
N ASP A 271 32.88 -8.06 -8.11
CA ASP A 271 31.48 -8.34 -8.38
C ASP A 271 31.03 -7.54 -9.62
N LYS A 272 30.88 -8.24 -10.75
CA LYS A 272 30.50 -7.63 -12.04
C LYS A 272 29.07 -7.07 -12.03
N ASP A 273 28.17 -7.68 -11.26
CA ASP A 273 26.79 -7.24 -11.16
C ASP A 273 26.76 -5.92 -10.37
N TYR A 274 27.50 -5.85 -9.27
CA TYR A 274 27.68 -4.61 -8.50
C TYR A 274 28.39 -3.51 -9.31
N GLU A 275 29.48 -3.83 -10.04
CA GLU A 275 30.18 -2.88 -10.90
C GLU A 275 29.23 -2.24 -11.93
N THR A 276 28.36 -3.05 -12.51
CA THR A 276 27.34 -2.59 -13.47
C THR A 276 26.31 -1.70 -12.79
N ALA A 277 25.78 -2.13 -11.64
CA ALA A 277 24.81 -1.37 -10.87
C ALA A 277 25.38 0.00 -10.45
N PHE A 278 26.63 0.06 -9.99
CA PHE A 278 27.31 1.30 -9.61
C PHE A 278 27.39 2.29 -10.78
N LYS A 279 27.82 1.84 -11.97
CA LYS A 279 27.87 2.69 -13.18
C LYS A 279 26.51 3.27 -13.51
N LYS A 280 25.49 2.41 -13.53
CA LYS A 280 24.14 2.84 -13.87
C LYS A 280 23.58 3.80 -12.80
N ALA A 281 23.82 3.57 -11.51
CA ALA A 281 23.42 4.47 -10.42
C ALA A 281 24.09 5.86 -10.54
N ARG A 282 25.39 5.92 -10.88
CA ARG A 282 26.10 7.18 -11.19
C ARG A 282 25.47 7.93 -12.36
N LEU A 283 25.14 7.23 -13.44
CA LEU A 283 24.44 7.82 -14.58
C LEU A 283 23.03 8.30 -14.20
N ALA A 284 22.30 7.55 -13.38
CA ALA A 284 20.98 7.93 -12.92
C ALA A 284 21.02 9.26 -12.13
N VAL A 285 22.00 9.46 -11.25
CA VAL A 285 22.18 10.74 -10.54
C VAL A 285 22.40 11.90 -11.49
N LYS A 286 23.20 11.71 -12.55
CA LYS A 286 23.53 12.78 -13.50
C LYS A 286 22.40 13.08 -14.49
N PHE A 287 21.63 12.07 -14.90
CA PHE A 287 20.71 12.15 -16.04
C PHE A 287 19.26 11.81 -15.69
N MET A 288 18.87 11.90 -14.42
CA MET A 288 17.51 11.58 -13.98
C MET A 288 16.44 12.37 -14.74
N ILE A 289 15.24 11.80 -14.83
CA ILE A 289 14.06 12.51 -15.34
C ILE A 289 13.30 13.15 -14.18
N VAL A 290 13.00 14.43 -14.31
CA VAL A 290 12.25 15.24 -13.34
C VAL A 290 11.02 15.89 -14.01
N CYS A 291 10.03 16.24 -13.19
CA CYS A 291 8.88 17.05 -13.59
C CYS A 291 9.22 18.53 -13.36
N GLU A 292 9.16 19.34 -14.41
CA GLU A 292 9.42 20.78 -14.37
C GLU A 292 8.18 21.55 -13.89
N ARG A 293 8.37 22.81 -13.47
CA ARG A 293 7.28 23.67 -12.94
C ARG A 293 6.11 23.85 -13.92
N ASN A 294 6.35 23.78 -15.22
CA ASN A 294 5.33 23.87 -16.26
C ASN A 294 4.57 22.54 -16.49
N GLY A 295 4.95 21.46 -15.81
CA GLY A 295 4.36 20.13 -15.96
C GLY A 295 5.02 19.24 -17.01
N ASP A 296 6.10 19.69 -17.66
CA ASP A 296 6.87 18.88 -18.60
C ASP A 296 7.83 17.92 -17.89
N TYR A 297 8.21 16.83 -18.57
CA TYR A 297 9.12 15.82 -18.04
C TYR A 297 10.45 15.86 -18.78
N LYS A 298 11.47 16.37 -18.12
CA LYS A 298 12.78 16.64 -18.70
C LYS A 298 13.86 15.78 -18.08
N GLN A 299 14.79 15.36 -18.92
CA GLN A 299 16.01 14.70 -18.50
C GLN A 299 17.05 15.75 -18.08
N LEU A 300 17.63 15.60 -16.90
CA LEU A 300 18.75 16.41 -16.45
C LEU A 300 19.96 16.18 -17.35
N ASN A 301 20.75 17.24 -17.59
CA ASN A 301 22.00 17.20 -18.37
C ASN A 301 21.90 16.52 -19.74
N PHE A 302 20.76 16.70 -20.44
CA PHE A 302 20.46 16.00 -21.70
C PHE A 302 21.55 16.11 -22.77
N SER A 303 22.23 17.27 -22.88
CA SER A 303 23.31 17.49 -23.85
C SER A 303 24.52 16.58 -23.67
N GLU A 304 24.72 16.05 -22.46
CA GLU A 304 25.81 15.14 -22.10
C GLU A 304 25.35 13.68 -21.99
N SER A 305 24.09 13.41 -22.33
CA SER A 305 23.47 12.10 -22.15
C SER A 305 24.09 11.05 -23.07
N PRO A 306 24.37 9.84 -22.55
CA PRO A 306 24.66 8.71 -23.42
C PRO A 306 23.42 8.32 -24.24
N ASN A 307 23.64 7.70 -25.40
CA ASN A 307 22.57 7.28 -26.32
C ASN A 307 21.73 6.12 -25.77
N ASP A 308 22.25 5.35 -24.82
CA ASP A 308 21.67 4.13 -24.26
C ASP A 308 21.16 4.30 -22.82
N LEU A 309 20.87 5.54 -22.40
CA LEU A 309 20.35 5.85 -21.05
C LEU A 309 19.06 5.08 -20.70
N ALA A 310 18.31 4.59 -21.69
CA ALA A 310 17.16 3.71 -21.47
C ALA A 310 17.52 2.42 -20.70
N GLN A 311 18.78 1.97 -20.74
CA GLN A 311 19.29 0.83 -19.95
C GLN A 311 19.53 1.17 -18.47
N VAL A 312 19.39 2.45 -18.10
CA VAL A 312 19.58 2.97 -16.74
C VAL A 312 18.22 3.38 -16.16
N ILE A 313 17.50 4.25 -16.87
CA ILE A 313 16.22 4.80 -16.39
C ILE A 313 15.05 3.86 -16.69
N GLY A 314 15.19 2.95 -17.66
CA GLY A 314 14.12 2.05 -18.09
C GLY A 314 13.27 2.60 -19.24
N THR A 315 12.26 1.81 -19.63
CA THR A 315 11.36 2.18 -20.74
C THR A 315 10.47 3.35 -20.33
N ARG A 316 10.46 4.43 -21.13
CA ARG A 316 9.62 5.60 -20.87
C ARG A 316 8.16 5.40 -21.28
N TYR A 317 7.25 5.91 -20.46
CA TYR A 317 5.83 6.02 -20.81
C TYR A 317 5.55 7.31 -21.60
N PRO A 318 4.37 7.40 -22.26
CA PRO A 318 3.85 8.69 -22.69
C PRO A 318 3.73 9.67 -21.51
N ILE A 319 3.96 10.97 -21.75
CA ILE A 319 3.92 12.03 -20.74
C ILE A 319 2.65 12.00 -19.89
N GLU A 320 1.51 11.69 -20.51
CA GLU A 320 0.20 11.64 -19.83
C GLU A 320 0.15 10.60 -18.70
N ILE A 321 0.90 9.48 -18.79
CA ILE A 321 0.98 8.51 -17.69
C ILE A 321 1.69 9.11 -16.48
N TYR A 322 2.81 9.81 -16.71
CA TYR A 322 3.52 10.47 -15.62
C TYR A 322 2.66 11.56 -14.98
N HIS A 323 1.83 12.27 -15.76
CA HIS A 323 0.87 13.25 -15.23
C HIS A 323 -0.10 12.64 -14.21
N TYR A 324 -0.63 11.45 -14.48
CA TYR A 324 -1.53 10.73 -13.57
C TYR A 324 -0.82 10.08 -12.39
N LEU A 325 0.39 9.54 -12.61
CA LEU A 325 1.27 9.03 -11.54
C LEU A 325 1.61 10.15 -10.55
N ASN A 326 2.04 11.31 -11.06
CA ASN A 326 2.43 12.48 -10.29
C ASN A 326 1.35 12.97 -9.30
N ARG A 327 0.08 12.75 -9.66
CA ARG A 327 -1.12 13.14 -8.90
C ARG A 327 -1.75 11.99 -8.11
N GLY A 328 -1.11 10.83 -8.04
CA GLY A 328 -1.61 9.68 -7.27
C GLY A 328 -2.89 9.04 -7.81
N VAL A 329 -3.23 9.24 -9.08
CA VAL A 329 -4.38 8.55 -9.73
C VAL A 329 -4.06 7.06 -9.95
N ILE A 330 -2.78 6.75 -10.18
CA ILE A 330 -2.25 5.39 -10.33
C ILE A 330 -0.94 5.26 -9.56
N GLY A 331 -0.76 4.15 -8.86
CA GLY A 331 0.50 3.82 -8.18
C GLY A 331 1.56 3.27 -9.15
N PRO A 332 2.84 3.26 -8.76
CA PRO A 332 3.93 2.83 -9.63
C PRO A 332 3.94 1.31 -9.90
N ARG A 333 3.32 0.48 -9.05
CA ARG A 333 3.45 -0.99 -9.11
C ARG A 333 3.12 -1.61 -10.48
N ILE A 334 1.92 -1.36 -11.01
CA ILE A 334 1.52 -1.91 -12.33
C ILE A 334 2.37 -1.31 -13.45
N LEU A 335 2.75 -0.03 -13.33
CA LEU A 335 3.61 0.64 -14.30
C LEU A 335 5.02 0.01 -14.31
N ASN A 336 5.57 -0.33 -13.14
CA ASN A 336 6.85 -1.03 -13.01
C ASN A 336 6.76 -2.43 -13.58
N TRP A 337 5.70 -3.19 -13.28
CA TRP A 337 5.50 -4.53 -13.84
C TRP A 337 5.49 -4.51 -15.37
N ARG A 338 4.79 -3.53 -15.95
CA ARG A 338 4.72 -3.40 -17.40
C ARG A 338 6.03 -2.91 -18.01
N ALA A 339 6.73 -1.98 -17.36
CA ALA A 339 8.02 -1.47 -17.83
C ALA A 339 9.12 -2.54 -17.81
N HIS A 340 9.19 -3.34 -16.75
CA HIS A 340 10.17 -4.42 -16.56
C HIS A 340 9.77 -5.73 -17.26
N LYS A 341 8.50 -5.86 -17.67
CA LYS A 341 7.94 -7.10 -18.24
C LYS A 341 7.97 -8.26 -17.24
N GLU A 342 7.81 -7.94 -15.97
CA GLU A 342 7.91 -8.90 -14.87
C GLU A 342 6.97 -8.52 -13.73
N ILE A 343 6.29 -9.51 -13.17
CA ILE A 343 5.62 -9.42 -11.87
C ILE A 343 6.51 -10.19 -10.90
N PHE A 344 7.11 -9.46 -9.95
CA PHE A 344 7.85 -10.08 -8.86
C PHE A 344 7.00 -10.10 -7.59
N GLU A 345 6.57 -11.29 -7.21
CA GLU A 345 5.91 -11.54 -5.94
C GLU A 345 6.98 -11.78 -4.87
N SER A 346 6.91 -11.00 -3.79
CA SER A 346 7.81 -11.10 -2.64
C SER A 346 7.09 -11.79 -1.46
N PRO A 347 7.83 -12.25 -0.43
CA PRO A 347 7.24 -12.93 0.72
C PRO A 347 6.30 -12.03 1.56
N PRO A 348 5.19 -12.55 2.09
CA PRO A 348 4.30 -11.85 3.02
C PRO A 348 4.87 -11.79 4.46
N LEU A 349 4.23 -11.01 5.33
CA LEU A 349 4.68 -10.76 6.72
C LEU A 349 4.68 -12.01 7.62
N ASP A 350 3.89 -13.04 7.31
CA ASP A 350 3.90 -14.31 8.05
C ASP A 350 5.05 -15.26 7.60
N GLY A 351 5.85 -14.84 6.60
CA GLY A 351 6.96 -15.59 6.02
C GLY A 351 6.61 -16.38 4.75
N GLY A 352 5.32 -16.52 4.42
CA GLY A 352 4.87 -17.12 3.16
C GLY A 352 5.17 -18.62 3.02
N SER A 353 5.32 -19.33 4.15
CA SER A 353 5.50 -20.78 4.17
C SER A 353 4.21 -21.52 3.80
N ALA A 354 3.06 -20.91 4.06
CA ALA A 354 1.74 -21.50 3.81
C ALA A 354 1.45 -21.75 2.32
N ALA A 355 0.98 -22.95 2.01
CA ALA A 355 0.59 -23.34 0.65
C ALA A 355 -0.55 -22.46 0.10
N ALA A 356 -1.51 -22.06 0.95
CA ALA A 356 -2.63 -21.22 0.54
C ALA A 356 -2.20 -19.87 -0.05
N TYR A 357 -1.21 -19.21 0.54
CA TYR A 357 -0.69 -17.93 0.03
C TYR A 357 0.11 -18.13 -1.26
N ARG A 358 0.95 -19.17 -1.33
CA ARG A 358 1.70 -19.51 -2.55
C ARG A 358 0.78 -19.81 -3.73
N GLU A 359 -0.29 -20.58 -3.50
CA GLU A 359 -1.30 -20.87 -4.53
C GLU A 359 -2.06 -19.60 -4.96
N LEU A 360 -2.39 -18.72 -4.00
CA LEU A 360 -3.08 -17.46 -4.28
C LEU A 360 -2.29 -16.60 -5.26
N VAL A 361 -1.03 -16.29 -4.95
CA VAL A 361 -0.20 -15.39 -5.76
C VAL A 361 0.27 -16.03 -7.06
N GLN A 362 0.55 -17.34 -7.06
CA GLN A 362 1.03 -18.03 -8.25
C GLN A 362 -0.09 -18.31 -9.26
N LYS A 363 -1.31 -18.61 -8.80
CA LYS A 363 -2.40 -19.10 -9.67
C LYS A 363 -3.67 -18.26 -9.58
N LYS A 364 -4.21 -18.06 -8.38
CA LYS A 364 -5.56 -17.49 -8.24
C LYS A 364 -5.63 -15.99 -8.58
N LEU A 365 -4.56 -15.22 -8.34
CA LEU A 365 -4.46 -13.79 -8.70
C LEU A 365 -3.94 -13.52 -10.10
N GLN A 366 -3.30 -14.50 -10.74
CA GLN A 366 -2.71 -14.38 -12.07
C GLN A 366 -3.70 -13.79 -13.11
N PRO A 367 -4.98 -14.22 -13.20
CA PRO A 367 -5.92 -13.62 -14.15
C PRO A 367 -6.20 -12.14 -13.88
N LEU A 368 -6.25 -11.74 -12.61
CA LEU A 368 -6.53 -10.36 -12.19
C LEU A 368 -5.33 -9.43 -12.50
N HIS A 369 -4.10 -9.90 -12.25
CA HIS A 369 -2.89 -9.17 -12.62
C HIS A 369 -2.79 -9.00 -14.14
N LEU A 370 -2.99 -10.07 -14.90
CA LEU A 370 -2.96 -10.01 -16.36
C LEU A 370 -4.05 -9.07 -16.90
N ARG A 371 -5.26 -9.12 -16.33
CA ARG A 371 -6.36 -8.21 -16.71
C ARG A 371 -5.99 -6.75 -16.49
N SER A 372 -5.43 -6.40 -15.34
CA SER A 372 -4.96 -5.04 -15.03
C SER A 372 -3.89 -4.57 -16.02
N ILE A 373 -2.90 -5.42 -16.32
CA ILE A 373 -1.84 -5.09 -17.29
C ILE A 373 -2.42 -4.89 -18.71
N VAL A 374 -3.37 -5.72 -19.12
CA VAL A 374 -3.99 -5.64 -20.45
C VAL A 374 -4.84 -4.37 -20.60
N ILE A 375 -5.64 -4.02 -19.59
CA ILE A 375 -6.45 -2.78 -19.62
C ILE A 375 -5.54 -1.55 -19.71
N LEU A 376 -4.46 -1.49 -18.93
CA LEU A 376 -3.47 -0.42 -19.03
C LEU A 376 -2.85 -0.37 -20.43
N SER A 377 -2.36 -1.52 -20.91
CA SER A 377 -1.64 -1.64 -22.18
C SER A 377 -2.51 -1.27 -23.39
N SER A 378 -3.83 -1.48 -23.31
CA SER A 378 -4.77 -1.20 -24.41
C SER A 378 -4.79 0.26 -24.87
N ARG A 379 -4.34 1.21 -24.03
CA ARG A 379 -4.27 2.64 -24.35
C ARG A 379 -2.85 3.15 -24.60
N LEU A 380 -1.87 2.26 -24.55
CA LEU A 380 -0.46 2.58 -24.77
C LEU A 380 -0.01 2.18 -26.18
N GLY A 381 1.19 2.60 -26.58
CA GLY A 381 1.76 2.26 -27.89
C GLY A 381 2.02 0.75 -28.07
N ARG A 382 2.25 0.32 -29.32
CA ARG A 382 2.43 -1.11 -29.71
C ARG A 382 3.50 -1.85 -28.89
N TYR A 383 4.53 -1.15 -28.42
CA TYR A 383 5.54 -1.71 -27.51
C TYR A 383 4.86 -2.34 -26.29
N TYR A 384 4.05 -1.57 -25.57
CA TYR A 384 3.34 -2.02 -24.37
C TYR A 384 2.22 -3.00 -24.64
N GLN A 385 1.78 -3.19 -25.88
CA GLN A 385 0.74 -4.17 -26.22
C GLN A 385 1.29 -5.54 -26.63
N SER A 386 2.61 -5.64 -26.88
CA SER A 386 3.17 -6.80 -27.59
C SER A 386 4.02 -7.75 -26.76
N TYR A 387 4.61 -7.28 -25.67
CA TYR A 387 5.48 -8.12 -24.84
C TYR A 387 4.70 -8.84 -23.76
N ASN A 388 4.99 -10.12 -23.57
CA ASN A 388 4.51 -10.87 -22.41
C ASN A 388 5.14 -10.36 -21.10
N VAL A 389 4.60 -10.83 -19.99
CA VAL A 389 5.08 -10.49 -18.64
C VAL A 389 5.38 -11.79 -17.91
N ASP A 390 6.56 -11.91 -17.30
CA ASP A 390 6.92 -13.09 -16.52
C ASP A 390 6.48 -12.92 -15.05
N LEU A 391 5.69 -13.85 -14.53
CA LEU A 391 5.36 -13.94 -13.10
C LEU A 391 6.44 -14.77 -12.40
N ILE A 392 7.03 -14.19 -11.36
CA ILE A 392 8.13 -14.77 -10.60
C ILE A 392 7.81 -14.66 -9.12
N CYS A 393 7.87 -15.77 -8.41
CA CYS A 393 7.60 -15.84 -6.98
C CYS A 393 8.89 -16.10 -6.22
N TRP A 394 9.08 -15.42 -5.08
CA TRP A 394 10.25 -15.58 -4.21
C TRP A 394 10.56 -17.04 -3.83
N PHE A 395 9.54 -17.90 -3.72
CA PHE A 395 9.72 -19.31 -3.35
C PHE A 395 10.08 -20.22 -4.53
N ASN A 396 10.07 -19.72 -5.76
CA ASN A 396 10.41 -20.49 -6.96
C ASN A 396 10.88 -19.57 -8.11
N GLU A 397 12.03 -18.94 -7.94
CA GLU A 397 12.53 -17.96 -8.91
C GLU A 397 12.94 -18.55 -10.26
N LYS A 398 13.26 -19.85 -10.29
CA LYS A 398 13.70 -20.55 -11.51
C LYS A 398 12.52 -20.88 -12.43
N ASP A 399 11.34 -21.07 -11.88
CA ASP A 399 10.12 -21.45 -12.60
C ASP A 399 9.26 -20.21 -12.88
N LYS A 400 9.74 -19.40 -13.82
CA LYS A 400 9.02 -18.21 -14.26
C LYS A 400 7.80 -18.60 -15.11
N GLN A 401 6.66 -17.99 -14.82
CA GLN A 401 5.42 -18.22 -15.54
C GLN A 401 5.14 -17.07 -16.50
N THR A 402 5.33 -17.30 -17.80
CA THR A 402 5.07 -16.28 -18.82
C THR A 402 3.57 -16.07 -19.02
N LEU A 403 3.10 -14.85 -18.78
CA LEU A 403 1.72 -14.41 -18.98
C LEU A 403 1.57 -13.80 -20.38
N ASP A 404 0.78 -14.45 -21.22
CA ASP A 404 0.51 -13.97 -22.59
C ASP A 404 -0.51 -12.84 -22.59
N ILE A 405 -0.08 -11.65 -23.03
CA ILE A 405 -0.95 -10.46 -23.12
C ILE A 405 -1.87 -10.53 -24.36
N LYS A 406 -1.41 -11.13 -25.46
CA LYS A 406 -2.14 -11.12 -26.73
C LYS A 406 -3.02 -12.35 -26.92
N GLY A 407 -2.49 -13.51 -26.58
CA GLY A 407 -3.11 -14.81 -26.85
C GLY A 407 -4.04 -15.31 -25.76
N ASN A 408 -4.13 -14.65 -24.59
CA ASN A 408 -4.98 -15.13 -23.51
C ASN A 408 -6.47 -14.85 -23.79
N PRO A 409 -7.30 -15.88 -24.05
CA PRO A 409 -8.71 -15.69 -24.40
C PRO A 409 -9.51 -15.02 -23.27
N ALA A 410 -9.14 -15.29 -22.01
CA ALA A 410 -9.79 -14.73 -20.82
C ALA A 410 -9.60 -13.20 -20.69
N VAL A 411 -8.66 -12.62 -21.46
CA VAL A 411 -8.29 -11.21 -21.36
C VAL A 411 -8.32 -10.50 -22.72
N SER A 412 -8.79 -11.17 -23.78
CA SER A 412 -8.75 -10.68 -25.17
C SER A 412 -9.79 -9.59 -25.53
N THR A 413 -10.77 -9.33 -24.66
CA THR A 413 -11.92 -8.43 -24.93
C THR A 413 -11.93 -7.07 -24.18
N PRO A 414 -10.79 -6.45 -23.80
CA PRO A 414 -10.80 -5.27 -22.92
C PRO A 414 -11.30 -3.99 -23.60
N SER A 415 -11.42 -3.97 -24.94
CA SER A 415 -11.62 -2.72 -25.69
C SER A 415 -13.08 -2.32 -25.91
N LYS A 416 -14.06 -3.21 -25.69
CA LYS A 416 -15.47 -2.90 -25.98
C LYS A 416 -16.30 -2.56 -24.75
N GLU A 417 -16.11 -3.26 -23.64
CA GLU A 417 -16.94 -3.12 -22.45
C GLU A 417 -16.71 -1.81 -21.70
N PRO A 418 -15.47 -1.30 -21.50
CA PRO A 418 -15.28 0.00 -20.86
C PRO A 418 -15.91 1.16 -21.66
N GLU A 419 -15.99 1.05 -22.99
CA GLU A 419 -16.59 2.08 -23.85
C GLU A 419 -18.12 2.13 -23.79
N SER A 420 -18.80 1.18 -23.12
CA SER A 420 -20.24 1.27 -22.87
C SER A 420 -20.62 2.15 -21.68
N TRP A 421 -19.64 2.66 -20.93
CA TRP A 421 -19.83 3.47 -19.72
C TRP A 421 -19.44 4.93 -19.93
N HIS A 422 -20.45 5.77 -20.19
CA HIS A 422 -20.35 7.23 -20.24
C HIS A 422 -21.61 7.91 -19.64
N VAL A 423 -22.03 7.43 -18.46
CA VAL A 423 -23.23 7.93 -17.77
C VAL A 423 -22.94 9.33 -17.21
N ARG A 424 -23.65 10.34 -17.72
CA ARG A 424 -23.56 11.73 -17.26
C ARG A 424 -24.51 12.03 -16.10
N ASP A 425 -24.32 13.17 -15.45
CA ASP A 425 -25.08 13.62 -14.28
C ASP A 425 -26.59 13.66 -14.51
N ASN A 426 -27.04 14.01 -15.72
CA ASN A 426 -28.45 14.04 -16.08
C ASN A 426 -29.15 12.67 -15.95
N LEU A 427 -28.42 11.57 -16.19
CA LEU A 427 -28.90 10.20 -16.01
C LEU A 427 -28.51 9.66 -14.64
N ARG A 428 -27.27 9.90 -14.20
CA ARG A 428 -26.73 9.42 -12.93
C ARG A 428 -27.62 9.82 -11.75
N ARG A 429 -28.16 11.04 -11.74
CA ARG A 429 -29.02 11.57 -10.67
C ARG A 429 -30.48 11.10 -10.72
N THR A 430 -30.86 10.25 -11.67
CA THR A 430 -32.26 9.78 -11.80
C THR A 430 -32.65 8.67 -10.82
N SER A 431 -31.68 8.01 -10.18
CA SER A 431 -31.95 6.99 -9.17
C SER A 431 -32.16 7.64 -7.80
N SER A 432 -33.42 7.68 -7.35
CA SER A 432 -33.79 8.21 -6.02
C SER A 432 -33.22 7.39 -4.86
N ALA A 433 -32.97 6.09 -5.08
CA ALA A 433 -32.34 5.22 -4.10
C ALA A 433 -30.85 5.53 -3.95
N ALA A 434 -30.13 5.67 -5.06
CA ALA A 434 -28.70 5.92 -5.05
C ALA A 434 -28.36 7.38 -4.69
N GLU A 435 -29.25 8.34 -4.95
CA GLU A 435 -29.06 9.76 -4.60
C GLU A 435 -28.85 9.99 -3.10
N ARG A 436 -29.36 9.08 -2.25
CA ARG A 436 -29.19 9.13 -0.78
C ARG A 436 -27.83 8.59 -0.30
N ILE A 437 -27.04 8.01 -1.20
CA ILE A 437 -25.73 7.44 -0.90
C ILE A 437 -24.67 8.47 -1.29
N ASP A 438 -23.82 8.83 -0.32
CA ASP A 438 -22.63 9.64 -0.62
C ASP A 438 -21.65 8.83 -1.47
N LEU A 439 -21.56 9.20 -2.76
CA LEU A 439 -20.69 8.59 -3.76
C LEU A 439 -19.19 8.67 -3.37
N ASN A 440 -18.77 9.72 -2.65
CA ASN A 440 -17.35 9.87 -2.27
C ASN A 440 -16.98 8.96 -1.09
N ALA A 441 -17.97 8.66 -0.23
CA ALA A 441 -17.81 7.81 0.92
C ALA A 441 -18.08 6.33 0.60
N ASN A 442 -19.03 6.02 -0.28
CA ASN A 442 -19.44 4.64 -0.56
C ASN A 442 -19.70 4.42 -2.07
N PRO A 443 -18.67 4.52 -2.93
CA PRO A 443 -18.82 4.39 -4.37
C PRO A 443 -19.32 3.01 -4.82
N ILE A 444 -18.93 1.92 -4.16
CA ILE A 444 -19.35 0.57 -4.56
C ILE A 444 -20.83 0.37 -4.23
N HIS A 445 -21.24 0.74 -3.02
CA HIS A 445 -22.65 0.70 -2.62
C HIS A 445 -23.52 1.60 -3.51
N TYR A 446 -23.05 2.81 -3.84
CA TYR A 446 -23.73 3.68 -4.80
C TYR A 446 -23.95 2.97 -6.14
N ALA A 447 -22.89 2.39 -6.70
CA ALA A 447 -22.93 1.76 -8.02
C ALA A 447 -23.89 0.56 -8.08
N ILE A 448 -23.87 -0.31 -7.06
CA ILE A 448 -24.76 -1.48 -6.97
C ILE A 448 -26.22 -1.04 -6.76
N THR A 449 -26.47 -0.08 -5.87
CA THR A 449 -27.82 0.44 -5.62
C THR A 449 -28.40 1.12 -6.87
N TRP A 450 -27.58 1.84 -7.63
CA TRP A 450 -28.03 2.47 -8.87
C TRP A 450 -28.47 1.43 -9.93
N LEU A 451 -27.71 0.34 -10.07
CA LEU A 451 -27.99 -0.74 -11.03
C LEU A 451 -29.04 -1.74 -10.55
N SER A 452 -29.57 -1.57 -9.33
CA SER A 452 -30.61 -2.44 -8.78
C SER A 452 -31.98 -2.24 -9.44
N ASP A 453 -32.17 -1.14 -10.16
CA ASP A 453 -33.30 -0.93 -11.05
C ASP A 453 -32.90 -1.33 -12.48
N ASP A 454 -33.42 -2.47 -12.94
CA ASP A 454 -33.12 -3.02 -14.27
C ASP A 454 -33.45 -2.05 -15.41
N THR A 455 -34.44 -1.16 -15.22
CA THR A 455 -34.81 -0.17 -16.24
C THR A 455 -33.79 0.96 -16.33
N LEU A 456 -33.22 1.39 -15.20
CA LEU A 456 -32.13 2.36 -15.16
C LEU A 456 -30.81 1.73 -15.62
N ALA A 457 -30.53 0.50 -15.18
CA ALA A 457 -29.37 -0.27 -15.60
C ALA A 457 -29.26 -0.32 -17.12
N LYS A 458 -30.34 -0.68 -17.82
CA LYS A 458 -30.38 -0.72 -19.29
C LYS A 458 -30.10 0.64 -19.96
N LYS A 459 -30.48 1.75 -19.31
CA LYS A 459 -30.20 3.11 -19.80
C LYS A 459 -28.75 3.52 -19.63
N SER A 460 -27.99 2.84 -18.76
CA SER A 460 -26.58 3.15 -18.54
C SER A 460 -25.65 2.72 -19.69
N LEU A 461 -26.17 1.94 -20.65
CA LEU A 461 -25.51 1.65 -21.93
C LEU A 461 -25.32 2.93 -22.74
N THR A 462 -24.24 3.64 -22.44
CA THR A 462 -23.95 4.99 -22.92
C THR A 462 -22.63 4.94 -23.69
N LYS A 463 -22.74 4.56 -24.96
CA LYS A 463 -21.60 4.55 -25.87
C LYS A 463 -21.32 5.96 -26.36
N ARG A 464 -20.04 6.28 -26.44
CA ARG A 464 -19.56 7.52 -27.04
C ARG A 464 -19.63 7.42 -28.57
N GLU A 465 -19.98 8.52 -29.22
CA GLU A 465 -19.97 8.60 -30.69
C GLU A 465 -18.53 8.59 -31.23
N LYS A 466 -18.36 8.26 -32.52
CA LYS A 466 -17.06 7.92 -33.13
C LYS A 466 -15.98 9.02 -33.03
N ASP A 467 -16.38 10.28 -32.87
CA ASP A 467 -15.48 11.44 -32.76
C ASP A 467 -15.77 12.29 -31.52
N GLN A 468 -16.64 11.79 -30.63
CA GLN A 468 -16.95 12.49 -29.40
C GLN A 468 -15.84 12.22 -28.38
N HIS A 469 -15.39 13.27 -27.69
CA HIS A 469 -14.39 13.20 -26.64
C HIS A 469 -14.87 13.98 -25.42
N SER A 470 -14.23 13.73 -24.27
CA SER A 470 -14.46 14.48 -23.03
C SER A 470 -15.93 14.49 -22.59
N VAL A 471 -16.59 13.33 -22.72
CA VAL A 471 -18.02 13.14 -22.42
C VAL A 471 -18.34 13.35 -20.95
N LEU A 472 -17.41 12.94 -20.07
CA LEU A 472 -17.51 13.03 -18.63
C LEU A 472 -16.73 14.26 -18.13
N THR A 473 -17.39 15.09 -17.34
CA THR A 473 -16.97 16.44 -17.00
C THR A 473 -16.82 16.63 -15.49
N THR A 474 -17.69 16.06 -14.66
CA THR A 474 -17.65 16.27 -13.20
C THR A 474 -16.86 15.19 -12.47
N PRO A 475 -16.25 15.46 -11.30
CA PRO A 475 -15.59 14.43 -10.49
C PRO A 475 -16.51 13.26 -10.13
N ALA A 476 -17.80 13.54 -9.87
CA ALA A 476 -18.80 12.51 -9.59
C ALA A 476 -19.06 11.60 -10.80
N GLU A 477 -19.13 12.16 -12.02
CA GLU A 477 -19.22 11.37 -13.25
C GLU A 477 -18.00 10.46 -13.43
N LEU A 478 -16.79 10.93 -13.11
CA LEU A 478 -15.59 10.10 -13.18
C LEU A 478 -15.68 8.94 -12.19
N LEU A 479 -15.89 9.24 -10.90
CA LEU A 479 -15.88 8.22 -9.85
C LEU A 479 -16.96 7.15 -10.07
N SER A 480 -18.17 7.54 -10.47
CA SER A 480 -19.24 6.56 -10.74
C SER A 480 -18.92 5.68 -11.96
N ASN A 481 -18.45 6.27 -13.07
CA ASN A 481 -18.13 5.49 -14.27
C ASN A 481 -16.90 4.59 -14.08
N ILE A 482 -15.89 5.02 -13.31
CA ILE A 482 -14.74 4.17 -12.95
C ILE A 482 -15.23 2.98 -12.12
N THR A 483 -16.08 3.23 -11.12
CA THR A 483 -16.60 2.17 -10.25
C THR A 483 -17.46 1.17 -11.03
N TRP A 484 -18.33 1.63 -11.94
CA TRP A 484 -19.10 0.73 -12.81
C TRP A 484 -18.21 -0.08 -13.76
N ARG A 485 -17.19 0.54 -14.37
CA ARG A 485 -16.22 -0.19 -15.21
C ARG A 485 -15.51 -1.28 -14.43
N PHE A 486 -15.06 -0.96 -13.21
CA PHE A 486 -14.43 -1.92 -12.29
C PHE A 486 -15.38 -3.08 -11.92
N LEU A 487 -16.62 -2.79 -11.50
CA LEU A 487 -17.58 -3.82 -11.12
C LEU A 487 -18.01 -4.69 -12.31
N HIS A 488 -18.12 -4.09 -13.49
CA HIS A 488 -18.40 -4.80 -14.73
C HIS A 488 -17.26 -5.76 -15.06
N ASP A 489 -16.02 -5.30 -15.01
CA ASP A 489 -14.82 -6.12 -15.22
C ASP A 489 -14.72 -7.27 -14.22
N ARG A 490 -15.09 -7.02 -12.97
CA ARG A 490 -15.14 -8.04 -11.92
C ARG A 490 -16.32 -9.01 -12.07
N GLY A 491 -17.23 -8.82 -13.01
CA GLY A 491 -18.34 -9.74 -13.28
C GLY A 491 -19.53 -9.60 -12.31
N TYR A 492 -19.68 -8.43 -11.68
CA TYR A 492 -20.88 -8.09 -10.91
C TYR A 492 -22.00 -7.50 -11.78
N ILE A 493 -21.69 -7.16 -13.04
CA ILE A 493 -22.60 -6.52 -13.99
C ILE A 493 -22.60 -7.30 -15.30
N ASN A 494 -23.77 -7.50 -15.90
CA ASN A 494 -23.95 -8.21 -17.17
C ASN A 494 -23.50 -7.36 -18.36
N SER A 495 -22.70 -7.92 -19.27
CA SER A 495 -22.22 -7.21 -20.46
C SER A 495 -23.30 -6.86 -21.47
N SER A 496 -24.42 -7.60 -21.50
CA SER A 496 -25.49 -7.41 -22.47
C SER A 496 -26.34 -6.16 -22.20
N ASP A 497 -26.61 -5.86 -20.93
CA ASP A 497 -27.66 -4.90 -20.56
C ASP A 497 -27.37 -4.10 -19.29
N HIS A 498 -26.16 -4.22 -18.73
CA HIS A 498 -25.71 -3.57 -17.51
C HIS A 498 -26.52 -3.90 -16.24
N THR A 499 -27.41 -4.89 -16.27
CA THR A 499 -28.11 -5.37 -15.07
C THR A 499 -27.17 -6.12 -14.13
N LEU A 500 -27.53 -6.25 -12.85
CA LEU A 500 -26.73 -6.99 -11.89
C LEU A 500 -26.69 -8.49 -12.22
N THR A 501 -25.49 -9.08 -12.16
CA THR A 501 -25.30 -10.54 -12.25
C THR A 501 -25.79 -11.22 -10.97
N ALA A 502 -25.76 -12.56 -10.91
CA ALA A 502 -26.01 -13.28 -9.66
C ALA A 502 -25.08 -12.80 -8.52
N TRP A 503 -23.80 -12.55 -8.83
CA TRP A 503 -22.85 -11.97 -7.88
C TRP A 503 -23.23 -10.53 -7.49
N GLY A 504 -23.66 -9.71 -8.46
CA GLY A 504 -24.16 -8.36 -8.20
C GLY A 504 -25.36 -8.32 -7.27
N LYS A 505 -26.31 -9.25 -7.44
CA LYS A 505 -27.51 -9.37 -6.59
C LYS A 505 -27.19 -9.88 -5.18
N ALA A 506 -26.25 -10.81 -5.05
CA ALA A 506 -25.77 -11.26 -3.74
C ALA A 506 -25.07 -10.14 -2.97
N LEU A 507 -24.21 -9.37 -3.65
CA LEU A 507 -23.55 -8.19 -3.07
C LEU A 507 -24.57 -7.10 -2.67
N LYS A 508 -25.60 -6.88 -3.49
CA LYS A 508 -26.71 -5.98 -3.19
C LYS A 508 -27.39 -6.36 -1.86
N ALA A 509 -27.74 -7.64 -1.68
CA ALA A 509 -28.37 -8.11 -0.45
C ALA A 509 -27.48 -7.88 0.79
N ALA A 510 -26.17 -8.06 0.65
CA ALA A 510 -25.22 -7.73 1.72
C ALA A 510 -25.23 -6.22 2.08
N PHE A 511 -25.25 -5.33 1.08
CA PHE A 511 -25.33 -3.89 1.32
C PHE A 511 -26.68 -3.46 1.90
N GLU A 512 -27.80 -4.04 1.45
CA GLU A 512 -29.13 -3.76 2.02
C GLU A 512 -29.16 -4.13 3.51
N LYS A 513 -28.60 -5.29 3.89
CA LYS A 513 -28.45 -5.69 5.29
C LYS A 513 -27.54 -4.75 6.07
N ALA A 514 -26.36 -4.42 5.53
CA ALA A 514 -25.43 -3.50 6.17
C ALA A 514 -26.01 -2.08 6.36
N ALA A 515 -26.81 -1.61 5.40
CA ALA A 515 -27.53 -0.34 5.51
C ALA A 515 -28.61 -0.39 6.60
N ALA A 516 -29.41 -1.46 6.64
CA ALA A 516 -30.45 -1.67 7.65
C ALA A 516 -29.87 -1.71 9.07
N ASP A 517 -28.71 -2.35 9.24
CA ASP A 517 -28.00 -2.43 10.53
C ASP A 517 -27.19 -1.16 10.87
N LYS A 518 -27.27 -0.11 10.04
CA LYS A 518 -26.52 1.15 10.16
C LYS A 518 -25.01 0.90 10.29
N TYR A 519 -24.48 0.01 9.45
CA TYR A 519 -23.06 -0.31 9.39
C TYR A 519 -22.34 0.51 8.31
N LEU A 520 -22.96 0.66 7.14
CA LEU A 520 -22.39 1.48 6.06
C LEU A 520 -22.26 2.94 6.50
N GLY A 521 -21.08 3.52 6.27
CA GLY A 521 -20.75 4.89 6.69
C GLY A 521 -20.47 5.10 8.18
N ALA A 522 -20.66 4.07 9.04
CA ALA A 522 -20.43 4.18 10.48
C ALA A 522 -18.98 3.89 10.90
N THR A 523 -18.11 3.52 9.96
CA THR A 523 -16.69 3.23 10.18
C THR A 523 -15.81 4.47 9.97
N THR A 524 -14.55 4.42 10.39
CA THR A 524 -13.58 5.49 10.13
C THR A 524 -12.33 4.91 9.43
N PRO A 525 -12.16 5.14 8.11
CA PRO A 525 -12.98 5.98 7.24
C PRO A 525 -14.36 5.36 6.92
N PRO A 526 -15.36 6.17 6.49
CA PRO A 526 -16.73 5.70 6.21
C PRO A 526 -16.84 4.54 5.21
N ARG A 527 -15.88 4.42 4.29
CA ARG A 527 -15.83 3.40 3.24
C ARG A 527 -15.38 2.02 3.69
N GLU A 528 -14.77 1.90 4.87
CA GLU A 528 -14.23 0.61 5.35
C GLU A 528 -15.29 -0.49 5.35
N ALA A 529 -16.53 -0.16 5.74
CA ALA A 529 -17.63 -1.12 5.74
C ALA A 529 -17.92 -1.71 4.35
N GLU A 530 -18.03 -0.89 3.30
CA GLU A 530 -18.31 -1.41 1.95
C GLU A 530 -17.13 -2.19 1.37
N GLU A 531 -15.91 -1.75 1.65
CA GLU A 531 -14.70 -2.43 1.20
C GLU A 531 -14.57 -3.80 1.86
N ALA A 532 -14.82 -3.90 3.18
CA ALA A 532 -14.79 -5.16 3.90
C ALA A 532 -15.78 -6.17 3.33
N ILE A 533 -17.01 -5.74 3.04
CA ILE A 533 -18.04 -6.57 2.39
C ILE A 533 -17.58 -7.00 1.00
N PHE A 534 -17.09 -6.08 0.17
CA PHE A 534 -16.64 -6.42 -1.19
C PHE A 534 -15.46 -7.41 -1.18
N ILE A 535 -14.46 -7.20 -0.31
CA ILE A 535 -13.32 -8.10 -0.18
C ILE A 535 -13.76 -9.49 0.28
N ALA A 536 -14.76 -9.60 1.16
CA ALA A 536 -15.30 -10.90 1.58
C ALA A 536 -15.84 -11.71 0.40
N PHE A 537 -16.59 -11.06 -0.50
CA PHE A 537 -17.11 -11.69 -1.71
C PHE A 537 -15.99 -12.09 -2.69
N GLU A 538 -14.96 -11.28 -2.81
CA GLU A 538 -13.80 -11.60 -3.65
C GLU A 538 -13.00 -12.79 -3.07
N LEU A 539 -12.83 -12.86 -1.75
CA LEU A 539 -12.22 -14.01 -1.07
C LEU A 539 -13.07 -15.27 -1.20
N LEU A 540 -14.40 -15.14 -1.16
CA LEU A 540 -15.34 -16.25 -1.39
C LEU A 540 -15.19 -16.82 -2.80
N ARG A 541 -15.10 -15.97 -3.81
CA ARG A 541 -14.89 -16.36 -5.22
C ARG A 541 -13.57 -17.08 -5.47
N LEU A 542 -12.58 -16.86 -4.59
CA LEU A 542 -11.27 -17.50 -4.65
C LEU A 542 -11.19 -18.77 -3.76
N ASP A 543 -12.30 -19.21 -3.15
CA ASP A 543 -12.36 -20.27 -2.13
C ASP A 543 -11.37 -20.04 -0.97
N LEU A 544 -11.29 -18.80 -0.49
CA LEU A 544 -10.46 -18.42 0.66
C LEU A 544 -11.29 -18.02 1.88
N LEU A 545 -12.56 -17.65 1.70
CA LEU A 545 -13.48 -17.37 2.81
C LEU A 545 -14.31 -18.62 3.14
N ASN A 546 -13.73 -19.51 3.94
CA ASN A 546 -14.35 -20.75 4.40
C ASN A 546 -13.86 -21.11 5.82
N GLY A 547 -14.32 -22.22 6.39
CA GLY A 547 -13.87 -22.73 7.70
C GLY A 547 -12.71 -23.73 7.66
N LYS A 548 -12.13 -24.00 6.46
CA LYS A 548 -11.07 -25.01 6.26
C LYS A 548 -9.77 -24.56 6.94
N ASP A 549 -8.96 -25.50 7.41
CA ASP A 549 -7.60 -25.19 7.86
C ASP A 549 -6.69 -24.89 6.66
N LEU A 550 -6.43 -23.61 6.43
CA LEU A 550 -5.57 -23.12 5.33
C LEU A 550 -4.09 -23.05 5.75
N PHE A 551 -3.81 -23.19 7.05
CA PHE A 551 -2.50 -22.92 7.65
C PHE A 551 -2.11 -24.03 8.65
N PRO A 552 -2.05 -25.29 8.20
CA PRO A 552 -1.74 -26.41 9.06
C PRO A 552 -0.37 -26.21 9.73
N GLY A 553 -0.32 -26.38 11.05
CA GLY A 553 0.89 -26.20 11.85
C GLY A 553 1.28 -24.75 12.17
N VAL A 554 0.49 -23.76 11.75
CA VAL A 554 0.71 -22.34 12.10
C VAL A 554 0.01 -22.01 13.43
N SER A 555 0.75 -21.40 14.36
CA SER A 555 0.27 -21.05 15.70
C SER A 555 -0.83 -19.98 15.69
N GLY A 556 -1.63 -19.94 16.76
CA GLY A 556 -2.62 -18.89 16.98
C GLY A 556 -3.99 -19.10 16.33
N GLY A 557 -4.28 -20.28 15.77
CA GLY A 557 -5.63 -20.66 15.28
C GLY A 557 -6.68 -20.79 16.39
N ALA A 558 -7.95 -21.05 16.01
CA ALA A 558 -9.03 -21.33 16.97
C ALA A 558 -8.66 -22.50 17.89
N SER A 559 -8.82 -22.32 19.21
CA SER A 559 -8.12 -23.16 20.20
C SER A 559 -9.06 -23.90 21.16
N ARG A 560 -10.28 -23.41 21.37
CA ARG A 560 -11.21 -23.95 22.37
C ARG A 560 -12.47 -24.52 21.74
N GLY A 561 -13.14 -25.40 22.50
CA GLY A 561 -14.38 -26.05 22.07
C GLY A 561 -14.17 -27.32 21.23
N THR A 562 -15.28 -27.80 20.68
CA THR A 562 -15.33 -28.91 19.71
C THR A 562 -14.68 -28.52 18.39
N ASP A 563 -14.44 -29.49 17.50
CA ASP A 563 -13.90 -29.16 16.17
C ASP A 563 -14.85 -28.28 15.36
N GLN A 564 -16.17 -28.45 15.52
CA GLN A 564 -17.16 -27.55 14.92
C GLN A 564 -17.09 -26.13 15.50
N ASP A 565 -16.90 -26.00 16.83
CA ASP A 565 -16.70 -24.69 17.44
C ASP A 565 -15.47 -24.00 16.84
N LYS A 566 -14.34 -24.71 16.71
CA LYS A 566 -13.12 -24.17 16.11
C LYS A 566 -13.31 -23.75 14.66
N THR A 567 -14.01 -24.55 13.86
CA THR A 567 -14.36 -24.20 12.47
C THR A 567 -15.21 -22.92 12.40
N ASN A 568 -16.21 -22.78 13.28
CA ASN A 568 -17.06 -21.59 13.34
C ASN A 568 -16.28 -20.35 13.78
N VAL A 569 -15.48 -20.47 14.85
CA VAL A 569 -14.59 -19.40 15.34
C VAL A 569 -13.64 -18.95 14.23
N GLN A 570 -13.04 -19.89 13.51
CA GLN A 570 -12.10 -19.60 12.45
C GLN A 570 -12.77 -18.81 11.30
N LEU A 571 -13.95 -19.26 10.84
CA LEU A 571 -14.68 -18.60 9.76
C LEU A 571 -15.09 -17.17 10.15
N ILE A 572 -15.61 -16.97 11.37
CA ILE A 572 -16.02 -15.66 11.86
C ILE A 572 -14.80 -14.74 12.07
N THR A 573 -13.70 -15.28 12.58
CA THR A 573 -12.43 -14.54 12.75
C THR A 573 -11.89 -14.05 11.40
N ARG A 574 -11.99 -14.87 10.35
CA ARG A 574 -11.59 -14.50 8.98
C ARG A 574 -12.39 -13.32 8.45
N VAL A 575 -13.70 -13.28 8.71
CA VAL A 575 -14.54 -12.12 8.38
C VAL A 575 -14.09 -10.88 9.17
N ALA A 576 -13.82 -11.03 10.46
CA ALA A 576 -13.34 -9.93 11.31
C ALA A 576 -11.98 -9.36 10.88
N THR A 577 -11.14 -10.13 10.18
CA THR A 577 -9.86 -9.65 9.62
C THR A 577 -10.04 -8.56 8.55
N LEU A 578 -11.26 -8.37 8.04
CA LEU A 578 -11.52 -7.40 6.98
C LEU A 578 -11.85 -5.99 7.48
N GLY A 579 -12.00 -5.79 8.81
CA GLY A 579 -12.28 -4.51 9.45
C GLY A 579 -11.15 -4.02 10.35
N SER A 580 -11.13 -2.72 10.68
CA SER A 580 -10.08 -2.10 11.51
C SER A 580 -10.40 -2.15 13.01
N PHE A 581 -9.35 -2.23 13.83
CA PHE A 581 -9.47 -2.18 15.30
C PHE A 581 -9.43 -0.74 15.83
N ARG A 582 -10.18 -0.45 16.92
CA ARG A 582 -10.09 0.84 17.64
C ARG A 582 -9.19 0.72 18.86
N HIS A 583 -7.99 1.27 18.74
CA HIS A 583 -6.94 1.21 19.76
C HIS A 583 -6.32 2.59 19.95
N GLN A 584 -5.84 2.86 21.16
CA GLN A 584 -5.11 4.10 21.48
C GLN A 584 -3.87 4.27 20.57
N ASN A 585 -3.50 5.53 20.30
CA ASN A 585 -2.37 5.91 19.45
C ASN A 585 -1.00 5.71 20.13
N ILE A 586 -0.73 4.52 20.65
CA ILE A 586 0.49 4.18 21.41
C ILE A 586 1.20 2.91 20.91
N GLY A 587 0.73 2.35 19.79
CA GLY A 587 1.12 1.03 19.31
C GLY A 587 0.34 -0.10 20.00
N TYR A 588 0.14 -1.19 19.27
CA TYR A 588 -0.69 -2.30 19.73
C TYR A 588 -0.11 -3.01 20.97
N THR A 589 -1.00 -3.37 21.88
CA THR A 589 -0.73 -4.29 22.98
C THR A 589 -1.81 -5.36 23.04
N GLY A 590 -1.41 -6.62 23.10
CA GLY A 590 -2.35 -7.73 23.21
C GLY A 590 -1.78 -9.04 22.68
N PRO A 591 -2.58 -10.11 22.70
CA PRO A 591 -2.18 -11.39 22.15
C PRO A 591 -1.96 -11.28 20.62
N LEU A 592 -1.03 -12.07 20.10
CA LEU A 592 -0.74 -12.20 18.66
C LEU A 592 -1.22 -13.56 18.14
N SER A 593 -1.46 -13.62 16.83
CA SER A 593 -1.81 -14.85 16.12
C SER A 593 -1.17 -14.88 14.74
N ARG A 594 -0.24 -15.81 14.53
CA ARG A 594 0.39 -16.03 13.23
C ARG A 594 -0.63 -16.55 12.20
N ASN A 595 -1.59 -17.37 12.62
CA ASN A 595 -2.67 -17.89 11.78
C ASN A 595 -3.57 -16.74 11.26
N THR A 596 -3.93 -15.80 12.13
CA THR A 596 -4.73 -14.63 11.75
C THR A 596 -3.93 -13.68 10.85
N LEU A 597 -2.64 -13.47 11.14
CA LEU A 597 -1.76 -12.71 10.24
C LEU A 597 -1.65 -13.38 8.86
N ALA A 598 -1.46 -14.69 8.78
CA ALA A 598 -1.38 -15.41 7.52
C ALA A 598 -2.67 -15.23 6.69
N TYR A 599 -3.84 -15.25 7.33
CA TYR A 599 -5.10 -14.95 6.66
C TYR A 599 -5.18 -13.49 6.20
N HIS A 600 -4.77 -12.56 7.04
CA HIS A 600 -4.69 -11.15 6.68
C HIS A 600 -3.83 -10.92 5.45
N GLN A 601 -2.69 -11.60 5.33
CA GLN A 601 -1.82 -11.48 4.15
C GLN A 601 -2.54 -11.94 2.85
N LEU A 602 -3.37 -12.99 2.91
CA LEU A 602 -4.23 -13.36 1.77
C LEU A 602 -5.20 -12.22 1.40
N ALA A 603 -5.89 -11.66 2.40
CA ALA A 603 -6.85 -10.57 2.19
C ALA A 603 -6.17 -9.29 1.66
N ALA A 604 -4.98 -8.97 2.16
CA ALA A 604 -4.14 -7.87 1.69
C ALA A 604 -3.73 -8.05 0.23
N ALA A 605 -3.29 -9.25 -0.18
CA ALA A 605 -2.91 -9.52 -1.58
C ALA A 605 -4.10 -9.35 -2.55
N VAL A 606 -5.29 -9.82 -2.15
CA VAL A 606 -6.53 -9.63 -2.92
C VAL A 606 -6.92 -8.15 -2.99
N ARG A 607 -6.96 -7.45 -1.85
CA ARG A 607 -7.27 -6.01 -1.76
C ARG A 607 -6.34 -5.18 -2.64
N ASN A 608 -5.04 -5.43 -2.54
CA ASN A 608 -4.04 -4.72 -3.32
C ASN A 608 -4.21 -4.98 -4.82
N SER A 609 -4.54 -6.20 -5.24
CA SER A 609 -4.77 -6.51 -6.66
C SER A 609 -6.04 -5.83 -7.21
N LEU A 610 -7.08 -5.68 -6.37
CA LEU A 610 -8.30 -4.95 -6.74
C LEU A 610 -8.08 -3.44 -6.80
N ARG A 611 -7.25 -2.91 -5.89
CA ARG A 611 -6.82 -1.51 -5.92
C ARG A 611 -6.13 -1.16 -7.25
N ASP A 612 -5.22 -2.03 -7.70
CA ASP A 612 -4.54 -1.84 -8.99
C ASP A 612 -5.53 -1.86 -10.16
N LEU A 613 -6.50 -2.78 -10.14
CA LEU A 613 -7.50 -2.85 -11.20
C LEU A 613 -8.33 -1.55 -11.29
N VAL A 614 -8.77 -1.00 -10.15
CA VAL A 614 -9.59 0.23 -10.16
C VAL A 614 -8.79 1.46 -10.58
N GLU A 615 -7.51 1.58 -10.17
CA GLU A 615 -6.59 2.64 -10.64
C GLU A 615 -6.37 2.54 -12.16
N VAL A 616 -6.20 1.33 -12.70
CA VAL A 616 -6.05 1.11 -14.13
C VAL A 616 -7.33 1.48 -14.90
N HIS A 617 -8.52 1.23 -14.35
CA HIS A 617 -9.77 1.69 -14.97
C HIS A 617 -9.87 3.23 -14.99
N ALA A 618 -9.42 3.90 -13.94
CA ALA A 618 -9.35 5.36 -13.89
C ALA A 618 -8.46 5.92 -15.01
N VAL A 619 -7.23 5.41 -15.10
CA VAL A 619 -6.28 5.82 -16.14
C VAL A 619 -6.77 5.44 -17.54
N ASN A 620 -7.36 4.25 -17.72
CA ASN A 620 -7.91 3.83 -19.01
C ASN A 620 -9.02 4.78 -19.50
N LEU A 621 -9.90 5.22 -18.60
CA LEU A 621 -10.98 6.18 -18.91
C LEU A 621 -10.41 7.53 -19.34
N LEU A 622 -9.40 8.02 -18.62
CA LEU A 622 -8.74 9.30 -18.90
C LEU A 622 -7.97 9.27 -20.23
N LEU A 623 -7.08 8.29 -20.41
CA LEU A 623 -6.32 8.08 -21.66
C LEU A 623 -7.23 7.80 -22.87
N GLY A 624 -8.37 7.15 -22.64
CA GLY A 624 -9.39 6.91 -23.67
C GLY A 624 -10.08 8.18 -24.17
N GLY A 625 -9.89 9.32 -23.49
CA GLY A 625 -10.58 10.58 -23.80
C GLY A 625 -12.07 10.54 -23.49
N SER A 626 -12.50 9.64 -22.60
CA SER A 626 -13.90 9.57 -22.15
C SER A 626 -14.24 10.73 -21.22
N ALA A 627 -13.25 11.30 -20.52
CA ALA A 627 -13.42 12.45 -19.63
C ALA A 627 -12.58 13.65 -20.07
N VAL A 628 -13.01 14.85 -19.66
CA VAL A 628 -12.19 16.07 -19.74
C VAL A 628 -10.86 15.81 -19.03
N ARG A 629 -9.76 16.08 -19.73
CA ARG A 629 -8.37 15.84 -19.28
C ARG A 629 -7.65 17.08 -18.76
N VAL A 630 -8.23 18.26 -18.92
CA VAL A 630 -7.69 19.48 -18.32
C VAL A 630 -8.54 19.77 -17.10
N ARG A 631 -7.97 19.50 -15.93
CA ARG A 631 -8.61 19.67 -14.62
C ARG A 631 -7.63 20.28 -13.64
N ASP A 632 -8.17 20.78 -12.54
CA ASP A 632 -7.35 21.21 -11.42
C ASP A 632 -6.58 20.02 -10.84
N SER A 633 -5.34 20.25 -10.42
CA SER A 633 -4.47 19.18 -9.92
C SER A 633 -5.08 18.49 -8.69
N GLU A 634 -5.83 19.22 -7.86
CA GLU A 634 -6.52 18.71 -6.68
C GLU A 634 -7.60 17.68 -7.06
N GLU A 635 -8.36 17.89 -8.14
CA GLU A 635 -9.39 16.93 -8.57
C GLU A 635 -8.80 15.55 -8.89
N TYR A 636 -7.58 15.49 -9.41
CA TYR A 636 -6.90 14.22 -9.67
C TYR A 636 -6.43 13.53 -8.39
N VAL A 637 -5.86 14.30 -7.45
CA VAL A 637 -5.41 13.77 -6.16
C VAL A 637 -6.60 13.25 -5.37
N GLU A 638 -7.69 14.01 -5.35
CA GLU A 638 -8.95 13.60 -4.74
C GLU A 638 -9.54 12.37 -5.43
N LEU A 639 -9.49 12.29 -6.76
CA LEU A 639 -9.95 11.10 -7.49
C LEU A 639 -9.20 9.86 -7.01
N GLY A 640 -7.86 9.89 -7.02
CA GLY A 640 -7.04 8.78 -6.54
C GLY A 640 -7.35 8.37 -5.09
N GLY A 641 -7.57 9.37 -4.23
CA GLY A 641 -7.94 9.17 -2.83
C GLY A 641 -9.35 8.64 -2.63
N ARG A 642 -10.29 8.93 -3.55
CA ARG A 642 -11.69 8.47 -3.51
C ARG A 642 -11.89 7.07 -4.10
N LEU A 643 -10.96 6.57 -4.90
CA LEU A 643 -11.02 5.18 -5.38
C LEU A 643 -11.03 4.20 -4.17
N PRO A 644 -11.75 3.06 -4.25
CA PRO A 644 -11.77 2.06 -3.19
C PRO A 644 -10.40 1.45 -2.87
N PHE A 645 -10.31 0.78 -1.73
CA PHE A 645 -9.17 -0.03 -1.25
C PHE A 645 -7.92 0.78 -0.92
N LEU A 646 -8.11 1.98 -0.37
CA LEU A 646 -6.98 2.85 0.00
C LEU A 646 -6.28 2.41 1.29
N LYS A 647 -7.05 1.99 2.31
CA LYS A 647 -6.54 1.59 3.62
C LYS A 647 -6.57 0.08 3.78
N GLU A 648 -5.45 -0.49 4.19
CA GLU A 648 -5.37 -1.88 4.65
C GLU A 648 -5.73 -1.94 6.15
N PRO A 649 -6.72 -2.75 6.55
CA PRO A 649 -7.03 -3.00 7.95
C PRO A 649 -5.87 -3.70 8.67
N ASP A 650 -5.82 -3.62 10.00
CA ASP A 650 -4.95 -4.43 10.84
C ASP A 650 -5.66 -5.72 11.30
N VAL A 651 -4.94 -6.66 11.92
CA VAL A 651 -5.54 -7.90 12.47
C VAL A 651 -6.26 -7.72 13.82
N GLY A 652 -6.17 -6.56 14.47
CA GLY A 652 -6.60 -6.35 15.86
C GLY A 652 -8.06 -6.70 16.10
N LEU A 653 -8.96 -6.33 15.18
CA LEU A 653 -10.38 -6.67 15.29
C LEU A 653 -10.59 -8.19 15.30
N ALA A 654 -9.87 -8.91 14.44
CA ALA A 654 -9.90 -10.36 14.38
C ALA A 654 -9.32 -11.00 15.65
N LEU A 655 -8.27 -10.43 16.24
CA LEU A 655 -7.69 -10.92 17.48
C LEU A 655 -8.67 -10.79 18.65
N VAL A 656 -9.39 -9.66 18.75
CA VAL A 656 -10.45 -9.46 19.76
C VAL A 656 -11.59 -10.44 19.56
N VAL A 657 -12.14 -10.53 18.34
CA VAL A 657 -13.26 -11.43 18.02
C VAL A 657 -12.89 -12.89 18.29
N LYS A 658 -11.70 -13.32 17.85
CA LYS A 658 -11.20 -14.67 18.11
C LYS A 658 -11.12 -14.96 19.60
N SER A 659 -10.46 -14.06 20.34
CA SER A 659 -10.26 -14.19 21.79
C SER A 659 -11.61 -14.30 22.51
N TYR A 660 -12.56 -13.45 22.14
CA TYR A 660 -13.92 -13.47 22.69
C TYR A 660 -14.63 -14.80 22.41
N LEU A 661 -14.61 -15.27 21.16
CA LEU A 661 -15.29 -16.50 20.78
C LEU A 661 -14.64 -17.76 21.39
N ASP A 662 -13.31 -17.82 21.45
CA ASP A 662 -12.58 -18.90 22.16
C ASP A 662 -13.02 -18.97 23.64
N GLU A 663 -13.17 -17.81 24.31
CA GLU A 663 -13.68 -17.77 25.68
C GLU A 663 -15.15 -18.23 25.78
N MET A 664 -15.99 -17.87 24.80
CA MET A 664 -17.39 -18.32 24.74
C MET A 664 -17.57 -19.82 24.44
N CYS A 665 -16.52 -20.49 23.97
CA CYS A 665 -16.48 -21.96 23.85
C CYS A 665 -16.27 -22.67 25.20
N GLN A 666 -15.92 -21.95 26.26
CA GLN A 666 -15.71 -22.53 27.58
C GLN A 666 -16.94 -22.47 28.48
N PRO A 667 -16.98 -23.35 29.52
CA PRO A 667 -17.90 -23.20 30.63
C PRO A 667 -17.77 -21.83 31.28
N PRO A 668 -18.87 -21.17 31.70
CA PRO A 668 -18.85 -19.83 32.31
C PRO A 668 -17.82 -19.65 33.43
N GLU A 669 -17.58 -20.68 34.23
CA GLU A 669 -16.68 -20.65 35.39
C GLU A 669 -15.20 -20.56 34.99
N ARG A 670 -14.85 -20.88 33.74
CA ARG A 670 -13.49 -20.83 33.20
C ARG A 670 -13.25 -19.64 32.28
N ARG A 671 -14.28 -18.83 32.03
CA ARG A 671 -14.18 -17.68 31.12
C ARG A 671 -13.36 -16.57 31.75
N THR A 672 -12.43 -16.05 30.97
CA THR A 672 -11.68 -14.84 31.28
C THR A 672 -12.28 -13.68 30.51
N ASP A 673 -12.41 -12.54 31.16
CA ASP A 673 -12.81 -11.31 30.49
C ASP A 673 -11.70 -10.85 29.54
N VAL A 674 -11.95 -10.95 28.23
CA VAL A 674 -11.00 -10.59 27.18
C VAL A 674 -10.57 -9.13 27.24
N ARG A 675 -11.37 -8.26 27.88
CA ARG A 675 -11.01 -6.84 28.09
C ARG A 675 -9.70 -6.68 28.86
N LYS A 676 -9.32 -7.67 29.68
CA LYS A 676 -8.04 -7.68 30.41
C LYS A 676 -6.82 -7.89 29.51
N TRP A 677 -7.00 -8.43 28.31
CA TRP A 677 -5.91 -8.71 27.36
C TRP A 677 -5.66 -7.56 26.39
N PHE A 678 -6.67 -6.70 26.18
CA PHE A 678 -6.63 -5.56 25.25
C PHE A 678 -6.82 -4.25 26.03
N THR A 679 -5.90 -3.96 26.95
CA THR A 679 -6.01 -2.87 27.95
C THR A 679 -6.09 -1.47 27.34
N HIS A 680 -5.63 -1.29 26.10
CA HIS A 680 -5.58 -0.02 25.39
C HIS A 680 -6.56 0.04 24.20
N ALA A 681 -7.49 -0.92 24.11
CA ALA A 681 -8.63 -0.83 23.22
C ALA A 681 -9.55 0.35 23.61
N GLU A 682 -10.10 1.05 22.63
CA GLU A 682 -10.99 2.19 22.91
C GLU A 682 -12.42 1.72 23.26
N ASP A 683 -12.93 0.70 22.56
CA ASP A 683 -14.30 0.22 22.71
C ASP A 683 -14.44 -1.22 22.16
N ILE A 684 -14.15 -2.19 23.02
CA ILE A 684 -14.17 -3.63 22.68
C ILE A 684 -15.58 -4.10 22.33
N ASP A 685 -16.58 -3.69 23.10
CA ASP A 685 -17.97 -4.12 22.89
C ASP A 685 -18.52 -3.56 21.57
N GLY A 686 -18.22 -2.30 21.25
CA GLY A 686 -18.56 -1.73 19.96
C GLY A 686 -17.78 -2.38 18.80
N ASP A 687 -16.53 -2.79 19.00
CA ASP A 687 -15.74 -3.49 17.97
C ASP A 687 -16.31 -4.88 17.66
N ILE A 688 -16.65 -5.63 18.71
CA ILE A 688 -17.36 -6.90 18.59
C ILE A 688 -18.71 -6.70 17.88
N GLN A 689 -19.47 -5.67 18.23
CA GLN A 689 -20.73 -5.35 17.57
C GLN A 689 -20.53 -4.99 16.08
N ARG A 690 -19.46 -4.27 15.73
CA ARG A 690 -19.11 -3.98 14.33
C ARG A 690 -18.78 -5.26 13.57
N ALA A 691 -18.05 -6.19 14.19
CA ALA A 691 -17.78 -7.50 13.59
C ALA A 691 -19.06 -8.31 13.33
N TRP A 692 -20.05 -8.25 14.23
CA TRP A 692 -21.36 -8.90 14.04
C TRP A 692 -22.16 -8.27 12.90
N LYS A 693 -22.13 -6.94 12.75
CA LYS A 693 -22.76 -6.26 11.61
C LYS A 693 -22.10 -6.65 10.29
N LEU A 694 -20.77 -6.73 10.26
CA LEU A 694 -20.02 -7.18 9.09
C LEU A 694 -20.37 -8.64 8.74
N TRP A 695 -20.36 -9.53 9.73
CA TRP A 695 -20.77 -10.93 9.59
C TRP A 695 -22.19 -11.06 9.05
N GLY A 696 -23.16 -10.37 9.67
CA GLY A 696 -24.57 -10.40 9.27
C GLY A 696 -24.79 -9.91 7.84
N ALA A 697 -24.06 -8.88 7.40
CA ALA A 697 -24.09 -8.40 6.02
C ALA A 697 -23.59 -9.47 5.02
N ILE A 698 -22.42 -10.06 5.30
CA ILE A 698 -21.82 -11.07 4.43
C ILE A 698 -22.71 -12.33 4.36
N ASN A 699 -23.18 -12.82 5.51
CA ASN A 699 -24.07 -13.97 5.58
C ASN A 699 -25.37 -13.70 4.80
N ALA A 700 -26.01 -12.54 4.96
CA ALA A 700 -27.22 -12.20 4.22
C ALA A 700 -27.03 -12.26 2.69
N GLY A 701 -25.89 -11.77 2.20
CA GLY A 701 -25.57 -11.86 0.77
C GLY A 701 -25.26 -13.28 0.29
N ILE A 702 -24.60 -14.11 1.12
CA ILE A 702 -24.35 -15.53 0.83
C ILE A 702 -25.66 -16.33 0.76
N GLN A 703 -26.58 -16.11 1.71
CA GLN A 703 -27.88 -16.78 1.72
C GLN A 703 -28.76 -16.36 0.53
N ALA A 704 -28.67 -15.09 0.12
CA ALA A 704 -29.38 -14.56 -1.04
C ALA A 704 -28.75 -14.92 -2.40
N ALA A 705 -27.55 -15.52 -2.41
CA ALA A 705 -26.85 -15.85 -3.65
C ALA A 705 -27.60 -16.90 -4.48
N ASP A 706 -27.31 -16.98 -5.78
CA ASP A 706 -27.81 -18.05 -6.64
C ASP A 706 -27.01 -19.36 -6.42
N GLY A 707 -27.69 -20.51 -6.45
CA GLY A 707 -27.09 -21.83 -6.17
C GLY A 707 -25.94 -22.20 -7.10
N ALA A 708 -25.93 -21.63 -8.31
CA ALA A 708 -24.88 -21.84 -9.30
C ALA A 708 -23.57 -21.11 -8.97
N ILE A 709 -23.61 -20.03 -8.19
CA ILE A 709 -22.42 -19.25 -7.82
C ILE A 709 -21.93 -19.53 -6.40
N VAL A 710 -22.84 -19.88 -5.49
CA VAL A 710 -22.53 -20.25 -4.11
C VAL A 710 -23.29 -21.55 -3.81
N GLY A 711 -22.54 -22.65 -3.73
CA GLY A 711 -23.09 -23.98 -3.50
C GLY A 711 -23.67 -24.17 -2.09
N PRO A 712 -24.44 -25.25 -1.88
CA PRO A 712 -25.12 -25.53 -0.61
C PRO A 712 -24.15 -25.67 0.56
N GLU A 713 -23.01 -26.36 0.37
CA GLU A 713 -21.99 -26.54 1.43
C GLU A 713 -21.54 -25.21 2.06
N THR A 714 -21.29 -24.20 1.23
CA THR A 714 -20.88 -22.87 1.70
C THR A 714 -22.02 -22.16 2.44
N ARG A 715 -23.26 -22.24 1.93
CA ARG A 715 -24.42 -21.61 2.59
C ARG A 715 -24.68 -22.24 3.95
N ASP A 716 -24.68 -23.57 3.99
CA ASP A 716 -24.91 -24.35 5.19
C ASP A 716 -23.81 -24.04 6.23
N ALA A 717 -22.55 -23.96 5.81
CA ALA A 717 -21.45 -23.59 6.71
C ALA A 717 -21.63 -22.20 7.33
N PHE A 718 -22.07 -21.21 6.55
CA PHE A 718 -22.36 -19.86 7.05
C PHE A 718 -23.62 -19.82 7.93
N GLU A 719 -24.68 -20.55 7.58
CA GLU A 719 -25.91 -20.65 8.38
C GLU A 719 -25.67 -21.34 9.72
N VAL A 720 -24.87 -22.42 9.73
CA VAL A 720 -24.45 -23.12 10.94
C VAL A 720 -23.63 -22.20 11.83
N ALA A 721 -22.64 -21.50 11.27
CA ALA A 721 -21.83 -20.55 12.03
C ALA A 721 -22.66 -19.36 12.56
N ASP A 722 -23.63 -18.88 11.81
CA ASP A 722 -24.54 -17.80 12.22
C ASP A 722 -25.46 -18.23 13.36
N SER A 723 -26.11 -19.38 13.23
CA SER A 723 -26.96 -19.97 14.28
C SER A 723 -26.15 -20.22 15.56
N TRP A 724 -24.92 -20.73 15.40
CA TRP A 724 -23.99 -20.92 16.50
C TRP A 724 -23.63 -19.59 17.18
N LEU A 725 -23.29 -18.55 16.40
CA LEU A 725 -22.94 -17.23 16.90
C LEU A 725 -24.10 -16.59 17.67
N GLN A 726 -25.33 -16.68 17.15
CA GLN A 726 -26.54 -16.20 17.82
C GLN A 726 -26.76 -16.92 19.16
N GLY A 727 -26.50 -18.23 19.23
CA GLY A 727 -26.56 -19.00 20.48
C GLY A 727 -25.52 -18.56 21.52
N LYS A 728 -24.41 -17.95 21.11
CA LYS A 728 -23.40 -17.35 22.00
C LYS A 728 -23.75 -15.89 22.37
N HIS A 729 -24.70 -15.26 21.70
CA HIS A 729 -25.09 -13.86 21.87
C HIS A 729 -26.08 -13.62 23.03
N VAL A 730 -26.34 -14.59 23.91
CA VAL A 730 -27.26 -14.36 25.04
C VAL A 730 -26.62 -13.34 25.99
N PRO A 731 -27.23 -12.14 26.16
CA PRO A 731 -26.68 -11.12 27.03
C PRO A 731 -26.64 -11.64 28.46
N HIS A 732 -25.59 -11.31 29.20
CA HIS A 732 -25.65 -11.35 30.65
C HIS A 732 -26.89 -10.55 31.09
N MET A 733 -27.98 -11.25 31.44
CA MET A 733 -29.07 -10.62 32.15
C MET A 733 -28.46 -9.98 33.38
N ASN A 734 -28.71 -8.69 33.52
CA ASN A 734 -28.43 -7.91 34.72
C ASN A 734 -28.60 -8.80 35.95
N GLY A 735 -27.53 -8.96 36.72
CA GLY A 735 -27.62 -9.50 38.06
C GLY A 735 -28.69 -8.69 38.78
N THR A 736 -29.84 -9.33 38.99
CA THR A 736 -30.86 -8.83 39.89
C THR A 736 -30.19 -8.64 41.24
N ASN A 737 -30.11 -7.38 41.69
CA ASN A 737 -30.02 -7.07 43.10
C ASN A 737 -31.24 -7.71 43.77
N GLY A 738 -31.08 -8.96 44.19
CA GLY A 738 -31.96 -9.61 45.14
C GLY A 738 -31.66 -8.99 46.50
N ALA A 739 -32.62 -8.23 46.99
CA ALA A 739 -32.74 -7.95 48.41
C ALA A 739 -32.85 -9.29 49.16
N ASP A 740 -31.98 -9.47 50.15
CA ASP A 740 -32.31 -9.80 51.54
C ASP A 740 -31.11 -9.51 52.44
#